data_AF-A0A7X1NH13-F1
#
_entry.id   AF-A0A7X1NH13-F1
#
_cell.length_a   1.000
_cell.length_b   1.000
_cell.length_c   1.000
_cell.angle_alpha   90.00
_cell.angle_beta   90.00
_cell.angle_gamma   90.00
#
_symmetry.space_group_name_H-M   'P 1'
#
loop_
_entity.id
_entity.type
_entity.pdbx_description
1 polymer ?
#
loop_
_entity_poly.entity_id
_entity_poly.type
_entity_poly.pdbx_seq_one_letter_code
_entity_poly.pdbx_strand_id
1 'polypeptide(L)'
;MAAEPKKMSVVQLTFIVTVNMMGSGIIMLPTNMAKVGAISLLSWVVTALGSMAIAYGFAQAGILNQRAGGMAAYAEDAYGKPGYFQVFFLYFLSLAIANVAVASSALGYLAAFFPVLTSSPVATCIGVIALLWITTVANFGGPKLTGRIGSITVWGVILPVGFMSFAGWFWFHSSTFAAAWNPQGMRLIEGMGSSISLTLWAFLGMESAVQNSSAVENPKRDVPLACMFGTLGAAVIYVLSTTAIQGIVPNADLAKSTGPFGLAFAHMFNPAVGSIVMALAAMACVGSLLGWQFTLAQTAKDAADSNMFPSIFSKASHNGAPIAGMIIMGIVQSLMALSTISPNLSEQFAALVNLAVVTNVVPYIVSLSALFVMMRDAGTEPAVYRRNAVVAVIAMVYSVYALYASGKDAVLGGMLVMAIGYIIYGFIAPRLSLLGAKARKPAIAAASIIAFAVLCAPAPRPAHAAGASAVLSGALARIKQSGKVNIGYVDVASPFVYRDNEGRAVGFLAGMCQGVADQIKGGLGLPALTVNWTQVSSDDRYRALQEHRIDLLCGDAETLTGRKFISYSLPVYPGGIAALMRADASPGLKAILSGDTQTNRPVWRASPAEILNAQTFSTIKDSPTQRWLNDRINEFKLTARVVNVSSYEEGVRLVLDRKINVFFAERQILQDAVKRSTASDSLFVLQRRFTVVPVSLGVARDDEDMRLFVDSALSKMYASGNYRGLFVKWFGEPDEYTKNFYRLAVLPE
;
A
#
# COMPACT_ATOMS: atom_id res chain seq x y z
N MET A 1 2.26 -15.85 -55.20
CA MET A 1 3.32 -15.86 -54.18
C MET A 1 2.96 -14.81 -53.14
N ALA A 2 2.50 -15.20 -51.94
CA ALA A 2 2.32 -14.25 -50.86
C ALA A 2 3.71 -13.72 -50.47
N ALA A 3 3.92 -12.40 -50.57
CA ALA A 3 5.17 -11.77 -50.19
C ALA A 3 5.51 -12.19 -48.76
N GLU A 4 6.75 -12.62 -48.50
CA GLU A 4 7.20 -12.97 -47.17
C GLU A 4 6.86 -11.83 -46.17
N PRO A 5 6.32 -12.15 -44.99
CA PRO A 5 6.02 -11.14 -43.99
C PRO A 5 7.32 -10.43 -43.60
N LYS A 6 7.35 -9.10 -43.76
CA LYS A 6 8.53 -8.28 -43.47
C LYS A 6 8.85 -8.34 -41.97
N LYS A 7 9.97 -8.99 -41.61
CA LYS A 7 10.44 -9.21 -40.23
C LYS A 7 11.37 -8.09 -39.73
N MET A 8 11.65 -8.07 -38.43
CA MET A 8 12.54 -7.12 -37.75
C MET A 8 13.98 -7.62 -37.69
N SER A 9 14.94 -6.70 -37.87
CA SER A 9 16.38 -6.94 -37.68
C SER A 9 16.80 -6.97 -36.21
N VAL A 10 17.98 -7.52 -35.90
CA VAL A 10 18.56 -7.54 -34.54
C VAL A 10 18.67 -6.15 -33.89
N VAL A 11 18.99 -5.13 -34.69
CA VAL A 11 19.11 -3.75 -34.21
C VAL A 11 17.75 -3.20 -33.80
N GLN A 12 16.73 -3.41 -34.63
CA GLN A 12 15.36 -3.01 -34.30
C GLN A 12 14.83 -3.75 -33.08
N LEU A 13 15.12 -5.05 -32.95
CA LEU A 13 14.73 -5.85 -31.79
C LEU A 13 15.40 -5.35 -30.51
N THR A 14 16.71 -5.05 -30.57
CA THR A 14 17.46 -4.52 -29.42
C THR A 14 16.91 -3.15 -29.02
N PHE A 15 16.57 -2.29 -29.97
CA PHE A 15 15.91 -1.02 -29.68
C PHE A 15 14.53 -1.21 -29.04
N ILE A 16 13.71 -2.16 -29.50
CA ILE A 16 12.41 -2.44 -28.89
C ILE A 16 12.58 -2.95 -27.45
N VAL A 17 13.51 -3.88 -27.21
CA VAL A 17 13.84 -4.35 -25.85
C VAL A 17 14.25 -3.17 -24.97
N THR A 18 15.17 -2.34 -25.47
CA THR A 18 15.68 -1.17 -24.74
C THR A 18 14.55 -0.16 -24.46
N VAL A 19 13.69 0.14 -25.42
CA VAL A 19 12.53 1.04 -25.23
C VAL A 19 11.53 0.48 -24.23
N ASN A 20 11.22 -0.80 -24.33
CA ASN A 20 10.22 -1.45 -23.48
C ASN A 20 10.69 -1.46 -22.02
N MET A 21 11.99 -1.67 -21.79
CA MET A 21 12.60 -1.58 -20.46
C MET A 21 12.71 -0.12 -19.97
N MET A 22 13.34 0.75 -20.78
CA MET A 22 13.73 2.11 -20.34
C MET A 22 12.58 3.10 -20.34
N GLY A 23 11.55 2.92 -21.16
CA GLY A 23 10.53 3.94 -21.44
C GLY A 23 9.86 4.54 -20.20
N SER A 24 8.94 3.80 -19.56
CA SER A 24 8.30 4.25 -18.31
C SER A 24 9.04 3.79 -17.07
N GLY A 25 9.86 2.74 -17.19
CA GLY A 25 10.59 2.13 -16.08
C GLY A 25 11.52 3.12 -15.40
N ILE A 26 12.50 3.68 -16.12
CA ILE A 26 13.57 4.47 -15.48
C ILE A 26 13.13 5.84 -15.00
N ILE A 27 12.17 6.47 -15.67
CA ILE A 27 11.99 7.91 -15.56
C ILE A 27 11.31 8.29 -14.23
N MET A 28 10.55 7.39 -13.60
CA MET A 28 9.94 7.59 -12.26
C MET A 28 10.73 6.97 -11.11
N LEU A 29 11.77 6.18 -11.39
CA LEU A 29 12.52 5.50 -10.34
C LEU A 29 13.28 6.44 -9.41
N PRO A 30 13.97 7.50 -9.87
CA PRO A 30 14.69 8.36 -8.95
C PRO A 30 13.77 8.97 -7.87
N THR A 31 12.54 9.36 -8.24
CA THR A 31 11.54 9.84 -7.29
C THR A 31 11.16 8.77 -6.27
N ASN A 32 10.79 7.57 -6.73
CA ASN A 32 10.34 6.52 -5.82
C ASN A 32 11.48 5.96 -4.95
N MET A 33 12.70 5.90 -5.48
CA MET A 33 13.91 5.54 -4.74
C MET A 33 14.31 6.64 -3.76
N ALA A 34 14.09 7.92 -4.10
CA ALA A 34 14.34 9.02 -3.18
C ALA A 34 13.43 8.97 -1.95
N LYS A 35 12.18 8.48 -2.09
CA LYS A 35 11.29 8.25 -0.93
C LYS A 35 11.88 7.29 0.10
N VAL A 36 12.72 6.34 -0.34
CA VAL A 36 13.44 5.38 0.53
C VAL A 36 14.80 5.96 0.96
N GLY A 37 15.53 6.57 0.03
CA GLY A 37 16.92 7.01 0.18
C GLY A 37 17.87 6.32 -0.79
N ALA A 38 19.09 6.83 -0.92
CA ALA A 38 20.09 6.26 -1.84
C ALA A 38 20.56 4.85 -1.45
N ILE A 39 20.29 4.40 -0.22
CA ILE A 39 20.45 3.00 0.21
C ILE A 39 19.69 2.03 -0.70
N SER A 40 18.60 2.48 -1.33
CA SER A 40 17.84 1.71 -2.31
C SER A 40 18.62 1.39 -3.58
N LEU A 41 19.73 2.07 -3.88
CA LEU A 41 20.62 1.75 -4.99
C LEU A 41 21.23 0.35 -4.86
N LEU A 42 21.31 -0.21 -3.65
CA LEU A 42 21.72 -1.59 -3.44
C LEU A 42 20.75 -2.59 -4.09
N SER A 43 19.46 -2.21 -4.19
CA SER A 43 18.46 -2.99 -4.92
C SER A 43 18.87 -3.15 -6.38
N TRP A 44 19.49 -2.14 -7.01
CA TRP A 44 19.92 -2.26 -8.40
C TRP A 44 20.95 -3.36 -8.62
N VAL A 45 21.87 -3.57 -7.68
CA VAL A 45 22.89 -4.62 -7.82
C VAL A 45 22.21 -5.99 -7.81
N VAL A 46 21.32 -6.23 -6.85
CA VAL A 46 20.57 -7.49 -6.74
C VAL A 46 19.68 -7.69 -7.97
N THR A 47 18.92 -6.66 -8.34
CA THR A 47 17.99 -6.70 -9.47
C THR A 47 18.72 -6.85 -10.80
N ALA A 48 19.82 -6.14 -11.02
CA ALA A 48 20.60 -6.27 -12.26
C ALA A 48 21.20 -7.67 -12.40
N LEU A 49 21.79 -8.23 -11.34
CA LEU A 49 22.32 -9.60 -11.36
C LEU A 49 21.21 -10.63 -11.60
N GLY A 50 20.07 -10.47 -10.92
CA GLY A 50 18.89 -11.32 -11.08
C GLY A 50 18.30 -11.27 -12.49
N SER A 51 18.06 -10.06 -13.01
CA SER A 51 17.55 -9.84 -14.37
C SER A 51 18.52 -10.34 -15.44
N MET A 52 19.83 -10.18 -15.25
CA MET A 52 20.84 -10.75 -16.14
C MET A 52 20.82 -12.29 -16.14
N ALA A 53 20.58 -12.92 -14.98
CA ALA A 53 20.42 -14.36 -14.90
C ALA A 53 19.14 -14.84 -15.61
N ILE A 54 18.02 -14.13 -15.46
CA ILE A 54 16.78 -14.41 -16.20
C ILE A 54 17.02 -14.24 -17.71
N ALA A 55 17.69 -13.16 -18.13
CA ALA A 55 17.96 -12.85 -19.53
C ALA A 55 18.85 -13.92 -20.17
N TYR A 56 19.85 -14.39 -19.43
CA TYR A 56 20.68 -15.52 -19.84
C TYR A 56 19.87 -16.80 -20.01
N GLY A 57 19.00 -17.13 -19.05
CA GLY A 57 18.13 -18.30 -19.13
C GLY A 57 17.19 -18.25 -20.35
N PHE A 58 16.59 -17.09 -20.62
CA PHE A 58 15.78 -16.85 -21.81
C PHE A 58 16.58 -16.90 -23.11
N ALA A 59 17.81 -16.38 -23.12
CA ALA A 59 18.72 -16.51 -24.25
C ALA A 59 19.03 -17.98 -24.55
N GLN A 60 19.27 -18.81 -23.53
CA GLN A 60 19.50 -20.25 -23.71
C GLN A 60 18.23 -20.99 -24.17
N ALA A 61 17.08 -20.70 -23.57
CA ALA A 61 15.79 -21.27 -23.97
C ALA A 61 15.46 -20.93 -25.43
N GLY A 62 15.71 -19.67 -25.81
CA GLY A 62 15.52 -19.17 -27.17
C GLY A 62 16.52 -19.69 -28.20
N ILE A 63 17.61 -20.35 -27.82
CA ILE A 63 18.45 -21.12 -28.75
C ILE A 63 17.82 -22.49 -29.02
N LEU A 64 17.26 -23.12 -27.99
CA LEU A 64 16.72 -24.48 -28.02
C LEU A 64 15.31 -24.56 -28.62
N ASN A 65 14.48 -23.53 -28.44
CA ASN A 65 13.10 -23.49 -28.94
C ASN A 65 12.83 -22.19 -29.70
N GLN A 66 12.46 -22.34 -30.98
CA GLN A 66 12.18 -21.27 -31.94
C GLN A 66 10.69 -21.17 -32.30
N ARG A 67 9.80 -21.88 -31.59
CA ARG A 67 8.37 -21.87 -31.87
C ARG A 67 7.74 -20.53 -31.49
N ALA A 68 6.71 -20.14 -32.22
CA ALA A 68 5.90 -18.96 -31.89
C ALA A 68 5.24 -19.10 -30.52
N GLY A 69 4.99 -17.97 -29.83
CA GLY A 69 4.44 -17.93 -28.47
C GLY A 69 5.46 -17.66 -27.35
N GLY A 70 6.75 -17.50 -27.67
CA GLY A 70 7.77 -17.02 -26.73
C GLY A 70 7.85 -17.83 -25.44
N MET A 71 7.67 -17.18 -24.29
CA MET A 71 7.76 -17.81 -22.97
C MET A 71 6.76 -18.96 -22.79
N ALA A 72 5.55 -18.83 -23.34
CA ALA A 72 4.52 -19.87 -23.26
C ALA A 72 4.92 -21.12 -24.03
N ALA A 73 5.62 -20.95 -25.17
CA ALA A 73 6.13 -22.07 -25.96
C ALA A 73 7.26 -22.83 -25.24
N TYR A 74 8.02 -22.17 -24.36
CA TYR A 74 9.03 -22.81 -23.50
C TYR A 74 8.34 -23.63 -22.41
N ALA A 75 7.34 -23.06 -21.75
CA ALA A 75 6.56 -23.75 -20.73
C ALA A 75 5.85 -25.00 -21.28
N GLU A 76 5.42 -24.97 -22.54
CA GLU A 76 4.82 -26.14 -23.20
C GLU A 76 5.76 -27.35 -23.26
N ASP A 77 7.07 -27.17 -23.41
CA ASP A 77 8.02 -28.28 -23.52
C ASP A 77 8.11 -29.10 -22.23
N ALA A 78 7.95 -28.46 -21.07
CA ALA A 78 8.01 -29.14 -19.77
C ALA A 78 6.63 -29.51 -19.21
N TYR A 79 5.62 -28.67 -19.42
CA TYR A 79 4.32 -28.76 -18.75
C TYR A 79 3.13 -28.97 -19.71
N GLY A 80 3.39 -29.09 -21.02
CA GLY A 80 2.37 -29.26 -22.04
C GLY A 80 1.42 -28.06 -22.19
N LYS A 81 0.26 -28.32 -22.81
CA LYS A 81 -0.76 -27.29 -23.07
C LYS A 81 -1.25 -26.51 -21.83
N PRO A 82 -1.41 -27.11 -20.63
CA PRO A 82 -1.76 -26.34 -19.43
C PRO A 82 -0.70 -25.29 -19.09
N GLY A 83 0.59 -25.66 -19.16
CA GLY A 83 1.69 -24.73 -18.92
C GLY A 83 1.75 -23.60 -19.94
N TYR A 84 1.55 -23.91 -21.22
CA TYR A 84 1.44 -22.90 -22.28
C TYR A 84 0.35 -21.88 -21.93
N PHE A 85 -0.87 -22.36 -21.66
CA PHE A 85 -2.00 -21.47 -21.41
C PHE A 85 -1.76 -20.58 -20.19
N GLN A 86 -1.23 -21.15 -19.11
CA GLN A 86 -1.05 -20.40 -17.87
C GLN A 86 -0.01 -19.30 -18.02
N VAL A 87 1.13 -19.61 -18.65
CA VAL A 87 2.18 -18.61 -18.93
C VAL A 87 1.67 -17.54 -19.89
N PHE A 88 0.98 -17.93 -20.97
CA PHE A 88 0.34 -17.00 -21.89
C PHE A 88 -0.65 -16.07 -21.16
N PHE A 89 -1.58 -16.63 -20.39
CA PHE A 89 -2.68 -15.89 -19.76
C PHE A 89 -2.16 -14.89 -18.73
N LEU A 90 -1.24 -15.32 -17.86
CA LEU A 90 -0.63 -14.46 -16.85
C LEU A 90 0.19 -13.33 -17.50
N TYR A 91 1.01 -13.68 -18.49
CA TYR A 91 1.79 -12.68 -19.22
C TYR A 91 0.91 -11.70 -19.98
N PHE A 92 -0.10 -12.19 -20.70
CA PHE A 92 -1.06 -11.38 -21.43
C PHE A 92 -1.80 -10.37 -20.53
N LEU A 93 -2.27 -10.81 -19.36
CA LEU A 93 -2.92 -9.89 -18.42
C LEU A 93 -1.90 -8.91 -17.82
N SER A 94 -0.68 -9.36 -17.52
CA SER A 94 0.38 -8.47 -17.02
C SER A 94 0.66 -7.32 -17.99
N LEU A 95 0.69 -7.59 -19.30
CA LEU A 95 0.87 -6.58 -20.34
C LEU A 95 -0.30 -5.60 -20.42
N ALA A 96 -1.54 -6.10 -20.28
CA ALA A 96 -2.72 -5.24 -20.26
C ALA A 96 -2.68 -4.26 -19.07
N ILE A 97 -2.32 -4.73 -17.87
CA ILE A 97 -2.13 -3.92 -16.66
C ILE A 97 -0.98 -2.92 -16.87
N ALA A 98 0.16 -3.42 -17.37
CA ALA A 98 1.38 -2.64 -17.53
C ALA A 98 1.19 -1.44 -18.44
N ASN A 99 0.47 -1.63 -19.56
CA ASN A 99 0.14 -0.57 -20.50
C ASN A 99 -0.65 0.58 -19.85
N VAL A 100 -1.57 0.30 -18.93
CA VAL A 100 -2.29 1.35 -18.19
C VAL A 100 -1.31 2.13 -17.32
N ALA A 101 -0.38 1.46 -16.63
CA ALA A 101 0.65 2.12 -15.82
C ALA A 101 1.61 2.99 -16.66
N VAL A 102 2.04 2.50 -17.82
CA VAL A 102 2.88 3.25 -18.78
C VAL A 102 2.14 4.49 -19.29
N ALA A 103 0.86 4.35 -19.64
CA ALA A 103 0.02 5.46 -20.09
C ALA A 103 -0.17 6.52 -18.98
N SER A 104 -0.39 6.10 -17.73
CA SER A 104 -0.43 7.01 -16.57
C SER A 104 0.88 7.77 -16.38
N SER A 105 2.02 7.10 -16.59
CA SER A 105 3.34 7.74 -16.52
C SER A 105 3.51 8.79 -17.63
N ALA A 106 3.18 8.45 -18.88
CA ALA A 106 3.20 9.38 -20.01
C ALA A 106 2.35 10.63 -19.73
N LEU A 107 1.14 10.44 -19.18
CA LEU A 107 0.25 11.53 -18.81
C LEU A 107 0.85 12.42 -17.71
N GLY A 108 1.52 11.83 -16.72
CA GLY A 108 2.22 12.56 -15.67
C GLY A 108 3.29 13.51 -16.21
N TYR A 109 4.05 13.11 -17.23
CA TYR A 109 5.01 13.99 -17.90
C TYR A 109 4.34 15.10 -18.72
N LEU A 110 3.25 14.77 -19.40
CA LEU A 110 2.46 15.75 -20.18
C LEU A 110 1.78 16.79 -19.28
N ALA A 111 1.47 16.44 -18.04
CA ALA A 111 0.87 17.33 -17.06
C ALA A 111 1.75 18.55 -16.73
N ALA A 112 3.08 18.46 -16.91
CA ALA A 112 3.99 19.59 -16.76
C ALA A 112 3.70 20.72 -17.77
N PHE A 113 3.12 20.38 -18.93
CA PHE A 113 2.74 21.34 -19.99
C PHE A 113 1.24 21.61 -20.01
N PHE A 114 0.44 20.60 -19.67
CA PHE A 114 -1.02 20.65 -19.68
C PHE A 114 -1.58 20.22 -18.31
N PRO A 115 -1.51 21.07 -17.28
CA PRO A 115 -1.93 20.72 -15.91
C PRO A 115 -3.40 20.26 -15.82
N VAL A 116 -4.23 20.68 -16.77
CA VAL A 116 -5.64 20.26 -16.89
C VAL A 116 -5.80 18.74 -16.95
N LEU A 117 -4.82 18.02 -17.52
CA LEU A 117 -4.84 16.56 -17.66
C LEU A 117 -4.84 15.83 -16.32
N THR A 118 -4.31 16.45 -15.26
CA THR A 118 -4.25 15.89 -13.90
C THR A 118 -5.05 16.71 -12.89
N SER A 119 -5.90 17.63 -13.36
CA SER A 119 -6.69 18.52 -12.50
C SER A 119 -7.73 17.78 -11.65
N SER A 120 -8.16 16.60 -12.09
CA SER A 120 -9.05 15.71 -11.36
C SER A 120 -8.72 14.24 -11.67
N PRO A 121 -9.11 13.30 -10.80
CA PRO A 121 -8.97 11.87 -11.07
C PRO A 121 -9.68 11.43 -12.37
N VAL A 122 -10.83 12.06 -12.67
CA VAL A 122 -11.58 11.79 -13.92
C VAL A 122 -10.83 12.31 -15.14
N ALA A 123 -10.28 13.53 -15.09
CA ALA A 123 -9.46 14.07 -16.18
C ALA A 123 -8.24 13.20 -16.45
N THR A 124 -7.60 12.71 -15.38
CA THR A 124 -6.47 11.78 -15.45
C THR A 124 -6.88 10.49 -16.17
N CYS A 125 -8.00 9.89 -15.76
CA CYS A 125 -8.53 8.69 -16.39
C CYS A 125 -8.83 8.87 -17.88
N ILE A 126 -9.48 9.98 -18.25
CA ILE A 126 -9.79 10.31 -19.66
C ILE A 126 -8.49 10.47 -20.47
N GLY A 127 -7.48 11.16 -19.92
CA GLY A 127 -6.18 11.32 -20.55
C GLY A 127 -5.46 9.99 -20.79
N VAL A 128 -5.48 9.08 -19.80
CA VAL A 128 -4.92 7.72 -19.93
C VAL A 128 -5.63 6.94 -21.03
N ILE A 129 -6.97 6.94 -21.04
CA ILE A 129 -7.76 6.26 -22.07
C ILE A 129 -7.46 6.83 -23.46
N ALA A 130 -7.37 8.16 -23.58
CA ALA A 130 -7.03 8.81 -24.85
C ALA A 130 -5.64 8.36 -25.35
N LEU A 131 -4.62 8.33 -24.49
CA LEU A 131 -3.28 7.86 -24.86
C LEU A 131 -3.26 6.38 -25.26
N LEU A 132 -4.03 5.53 -24.56
CA LEU A 132 -4.18 4.12 -24.91
C LEU A 132 -4.78 3.96 -26.32
N TRP A 133 -5.82 4.72 -26.65
CA TRP A 133 -6.45 4.65 -27.98
C TRP A 133 -5.57 5.25 -29.08
N ILE A 134 -4.90 6.37 -28.83
CA ILE A 134 -3.95 6.98 -29.79
C ILE A 134 -2.85 5.98 -30.17
N THR A 135 -2.24 5.33 -29.18
CA THR A 135 -1.18 4.34 -29.42
C THR A 135 -1.72 3.03 -30.02
N THR A 136 -2.93 2.60 -29.64
CA THR A 136 -3.62 1.46 -30.26
C THR A 136 -3.85 1.70 -31.76
N VAL A 137 -4.38 2.86 -32.13
CA VAL A 137 -4.64 3.22 -33.54
C VAL A 137 -3.34 3.35 -34.32
N ALA A 138 -2.29 3.91 -33.72
CA ALA A 138 -0.97 3.98 -34.35
C ALA A 138 -0.40 2.58 -34.68
N ASN A 139 -0.73 1.55 -33.90
CA ASN A 139 -0.34 0.17 -34.16
C ASN A 139 -1.12 -0.53 -35.29
N PHE A 140 -2.20 0.05 -35.82
CA PHE A 140 -2.93 -0.53 -36.96
C PHE A 140 -2.08 -0.59 -38.23
N GLY A 141 -1.04 0.25 -38.33
CA GLY A 141 -0.04 0.22 -39.40
C GLY A 141 0.90 -1.00 -39.38
N GLY A 142 0.83 -1.83 -38.34
CA GLY A 142 1.58 -3.09 -38.23
C GLY A 142 3.04 -2.92 -37.79
N PRO A 143 3.79 -4.04 -37.72
CA PRO A 143 5.09 -4.12 -37.06
C PRO A 143 6.13 -3.09 -37.56
N LYS A 144 6.13 -2.77 -38.86
CA LYS A 144 7.10 -1.85 -39.46
C LYS A 144 6.88 -0.40 -39.03
N LEU A 145 5.62 0.05 -38.98
CA LEU A 145 5.29 1.40 -38.52
C LEU A 145 5.61 1.54 -37.03
N THR A 146 5.20 0.53 -36.25
CA THR A 146 5.51 0.42 -34.82
C THR A 146 7.02 0.53 -34.58
N GLY A 147 7.82 -0.26 -35.29
CA GLY A 147 9.28 -0.22 -35.18
C GLY A 147 9.89 1.12 -35.58
N ARG A 148 9.35 1.79 -36.61
CA ARG A 148 9.84 3.12 -37.04
C ARG A 148 9.53 4.20 -36.01
N ILE A 149 8.31 4.24 -35.48
CA ILE A 149 7.93 5.18 -34.41
C ILE A 149 8.77 4.89 -33.14
N GLY A 150 8.93 3.62 -32.79
CA GLY A 150 9.79 3.16 -31.69
C GLY A 150 11.23 3.66 -31.83
N SER A 151 11.81 3.55 -33.03
CA SER A 151 13.20 3.99 -33.30
C SER A 151 13.42 5.49 -33.17
N ILE A 152 12.36 6.31 -33.26
CA ILE A 152 12.44 7.76 -33.07
C ILE A 152 12.22 8.08 -31.58
N THR A 153 11.15 7.54 -31.00
CA THR A 153 10.75 7.80 -29.61
C THR A 153 11.76 7.33 -28.58
N VAL A 154 12.57 6.30 -28.89
CA VAL A 154 13.67 5.82 -28.02
C VAL A 154 14.69 6.91 -27.69
N TRP A 155 14.94 7.85 -28.60
CA TRP A 155 15.90 8.92 -28.35
C TRP A 155 15.44 9.87 -27.25
N GLY A 156 14.13 9.91 -26.98
CA GLY A 156 13.55 10.64 -25.87
C GLY A 156 14.06 10.16 -24.50
N VAL A 157 14.49 8.90 -24.38
CA VAL A 157 15.09 8.38 -23.15
C VAL A 157 16.60 8.21 -23.28
N ILE A 158 17.12 7.78 -24.44
CA ILE A 158 18.57 7.59 -24.62
C ILE A 158 19.34 8.90 -24.41
N LEU A 159 18.86 10.03 -24.96
CA LEU A 159 19.59 11.30 -24.84
C LEU A 159 19.66 11.79 -23.39
N PRO A 160 18.55 11.96 -22.64
CA PRO A 160 18.63 12.51 -21.29
C PRO A 160 19.29 11.53 -20.31
N VAL A 161 18.98 10.24 -20.41
CA VAL A 161 19.51 9.24 -19.47
C VAL A 161 20.97 8.92 -19.78
N GLY A 162 21.35 8.87 -21.06
CA GLY A 162 22.75 8.75 -21.48
C GLY A 162 23.58 9.94 -21.03
N PHE A 163 23.10 11.17 -21.26
CA PHE A 163 23.76 12.38 -20.75
C PHE A 163 23.93 12.31 -19.23
N MET A 164 22.88 11.97 -18.50
CA MET A 164 22.94 11.85 -17.04
C MET A 164 23.97 10.80 -16.58
N SER A 165 24.07 9.68 -17.30
CA SER A 165 24.97 8.58 -16.96
C SER A 165 26.45 8.90 -17.15
N PHE A 166 26.79 9.75 -18.13
CA PHE A 166 28.19 10.05 -18.48
C PHE A 166 28.63 11.47 -18.10
N ALA A 167 27.79 12.47 -18.34
CA ALA A 167 28.10 13.88 -18.08
C ALA A 167 27.47 14.41 -16.78
N GLY A 168 26.40 13.78 -16.26
CA GLY A 168 25.76 14.22 -15.00
C GLY A 168 26.72 14.29 -13.81
N TRP A 169 27.76 13.45 -13.82
CA TRP A 169 28.79 13.39 -12.77
C TRP A 169 29.57 14.69 -12.57
N PHE A 170 29.63 15.59 -13.57
CA PHE A 170 30.26 16.91 -13.40
C PHE A 170 29.51 17.83 -12.42
N TRP A 171 28.23 17.54 -12.15
CA TRP A 171 27.39 18.26 -11.18
C TRP A 171 27.13 17.44 -9.91
N PHE A 172 27.75 16.28 -9.78
CA PHE A 172 27.56 15.40 -8.63
C PHE A 172 28.30 15.94 -7.40
N HIS A 173 27.58 16.04 -6.28
CA HIS A 173 28.15 16.42 -4.99
C HIS A 173 28.02 15.28 -3.98
N SER A 174 29.16 14.84 -3.43
CA SER A 174 29.22 13.73 -2.46
C SER A 174 28.45 14.05 -1.17
N SER A 175 28.41 15.32 -0.76
CA SER A 175 27.64 15.78 0.40
C SER A 175 26.13 15.60 0.22
N THR A 176 25.60 15.93 -0.96
CA THR A 176 24.18 15.76 -1.30
C THR A 176 23.80 14.28 -1.29
N PHE A 177 24.64 13.44 -1.92
CA PHE A 177 24.44 12.00 -1.95
C PHE A 177 24.51 11.38 -0.54
N ALA A 178 25.51 11.75 0.27
CA ALA A 178 25.67 11.25 1.62
C ALA A 178 24.49 11.63 2.53
N ALA A 179 24.00 12.87 2.43
CA ALA A 179 22.80 13.31 3.15
C ALA A 179 21.55 12.54 2.72
N ALA A 180 21.48 12.13 1.46
CA ALA A 180 20.39 11.32 0.90
C ALA A 180 20.55 9.81 1.14
N TRP A 181 21.64 9.35 1.77
CA TRP A 181 21.98 7.92 1.82
C TRP A 181 20.90 7.08 2.52
N ASN A 182 20.58 7.42 3.77
CA ASN A 182 19.61 6.68 4.56
C ASN A 182 18.77 7.62 5.43
N PRO A 183 17.92 8.47 4.83
CA PRO A 183 17.14 9.49 5.55
C PRO A 183 16.13 8.86 6.52
N GLN A 184 15.73 7.61 6.29
CA GLN A 184 14.78 6.88 7.15
C GLN A 184 15.46 5.99 8.20
N GLY A 185 16.79 5.92 8.24
CA GLY A 185 17.52 5.10 9.21
C GLY A 185 17.29 3.59 9.09
N MET A 186 16.93 3.10 7.90
CA MET A 186 16.64 1.68 7.65
C MET A 186 17.88 0.79 7.74
N ARG A 187 17.67 -0.49 8.03
CA ARG A 187 18.74 -1.49 7.95
C ARG A 187 19.11 -1.75 6.48
N LEU A 188 20.36 -2.14 6.22
CA LEU A 188 20.84 -2.43 4.85
C LEU A 188 19.97 -3.44 4.09
N ILE A 189 19.55 -4.52 4.76
CA ILE A 189 18.72 -5.57 4.14
C ILE A 189 17.31 -5.03 3.80
N GLU A 190 16.74 -4.20 4.68
CA GLU A 190 15.42 -3.59 4.46
C GLU A 190 15.46 -2.58 3.30
N GLY A 191 16.45 -1.69 3.29
CA GLY A 191 16.64 -0.71 2.22
C GLY A 191 16.99 -1.35 0.86
N MET A 192 17.68 -2.49 0.88
CA MET A 192 17.94 -3.30 -0.33
C MET A 192 16.68 -4.02 -0.83
N GLY A 193 15.77 -4.42 0.05
CA GLY A 193 14.52 -5.09 -0.32
C GLY A 193 13.43 -4.13 -0.80
N SER A 194 13.42 -2.90 -0.28
CA SER A 194 12.31 -1.95 -0.44
C SER A 194 12.08 -1.43 -1.86
N SER A 195 13.04 -1.58 -2.77
CA SER A 195 12.93 -1.11 -4.16
C SER A 195 13.10 -2.20 -5.21
N ILE A 196 13.08 -3.48 -4.81
CA ILE A 196 13.25 -4.60 -5.75
C ILE A 196 12.08 -4.70 -6.73
N SER A 197 10.84 -4.58 -6.27
CA SER A 197 9.67 -4.61 -7.17
C SER A 197 9.74 -3.51 -8.24
N LEU A 198 10.12 -2.30 -7.84
CA LEU A 198 10.25 -1.14 -8.74
C LEU A 198 11.46 -1.26 -9.68
N THR A 199 12.61 -1.71 -9.16
CA THR A 199 13.79 -1.92 -10.02
C THR A 199 13.57 -3.09 -10.98
N LEU A 200 12.88 -4.16 -10.57
CA LEU A 200 12.51 -5.26 -11.46
C LEU A 200 11.51 -4.80 -12.52
N TRP A 201 10.53 -3.97 -12.15
CA TRP A 201 9.65 -3.32 -13.12
C TRP A 201 10.44 -2.62 -14.23
N ALA A 202 11.53 -1.94 -13.88
CA ALA A 202 12.42 -1.28 -14.85
C ALA A 202 13.11 -2.24 -15.82
N PHE A 203 13.25 -3.51 -15.44
CA PHE A 203 13.83 -4.56 -16.26
C PHE A 203 12.78 -5.37 -17.03
N LEU A 204 11.49 -5.24 -16.73
CA LEU A 204 10.45 -5.86 -17.56
C LEU A 204 10.56 -5.28 -18.97
N GLY A 205 10.67 -6.16 -19.97
CA GLY A 205 11.00 -5.80 -21.34
C GLY A 205 12.12 -6.65 -21.92
N MET A 206 12.99 -7.22 -21.08
CA MET A 206 14.03 -8.17 -21.49
C MET A 206 13.49 -9.40 -22.24
N GLU A 207 12.30 -9.87 -21.87
CA GLU A 207 11.55 -10.95 -22.51
C GLU A 207 10.95 -10.54 -23.86
N SER A 208 10.88 -9.24 -24.18
CA SER A 208 10.28 -8.76 -25.45
C SER A 208 10.98 -9.36 -26.66
N ALA A 209 12.29 -9.65 -26.56
CA ALA A 209 13.03 -10.34 -27.60
C ALA A 209 12.49 -11.76 -27.84
N VAL A 210 12.28 -12.51 -26.76
CA VAL A 210 11.74 -13.87 -26.77
C VAL A 210 10.31 -13.86 -27.28
N GLN A 211 9.48 -12.94 -26.77
CA GLN A 211 8.07 -12.90 -27.09
C GLN A 211 7.81 -12.54 -28.55
N ASN A 212 8.61 -11.65 -29.12
CA ASN A 212 8.48 -11.23 -30.51
C ASN A 212 9.35 -12.07 -31.48
N SER A 213 9.87 -13.22 -31.04
CA SER A 213 10.73 -14.10 -31.85
C SER A 213 10.14 -14.51 -33.19
N SER A 214 8.82 -14.67 -33.30
CA SER A 214 8.12 -14.98 -34.55
C SER A 214 8.21 -13.87 -35.60
N ALA A 215 8.45 -12.63 -35.16
CA ALA A 215 8.55 -11.44 -35.99
C ALA A 215 10.00 -10.99 -36.28
N VAL A 216 11.00 -11.83 -35.98
CA VAL A 216 12.45 -11.53 -36.13
C VAL A 216 13.08 -12.32 -37.28
N GLU A 217 14.05 -11.72 -37.97
CA GLU A 217 14.78 -12.30 -39.11
C GLU A 217 15.52 -13.60 -38.75
N ASN A 218 16.43 -13.56 -37.76
CA ASN A 218 17.16 -14.75 -37.27
C ASN A 218 16.96 -14.96 -35.76
N PRO A 219 15.85 -15.61 -35.35
CA PRO A 219 15.52 -15.75 -33.93
C PRO A 219 16.60 -16.47 -33.10
N LYS A 220 17.28 -17.47 -33.68
CA LYS A 220 18.32 -18.25 -32.99
C LYS A 220 19.55 -17.42 -32.60
N ARG A 221 19.89 -16.40 -33.39
CA ARG A 221 21.03 -15.51 -33.12
C ARG A 221 20.59 -14.22 -32.44
N ASP A 222 19.55 -13.59 -32.96
CA ASP A 222 19.22 -12.20 -32.66
C ASP A 222 18.51 -12.07 -31.31
N VAL A 223 17.67 -13.03 -30.93
CA VAL A 223 16.95 -13.02 -29.64
C VAL A 223 17.92 -13.11 -28.45
N PRO A 224 18.86 -14.07 -28.40
CA PRO A 224 19.87 -14.12 -27.33
C PRO A 224 20.68 -12.84 -27.19
N LEU A 225 21.14 -12.28 -28.32
CA LEU A 225 21.98 -11.07 -28.32
C LEU A 225 21.19 -9.85 -27.86
N ALA A 226 19.97 -9.64 -28.39
CA ALA A 226 19.11 -8.53 -28.01
C ALA A 226 18.72 -8.60 -26.52
N CYS A 227 18.41 -9.79 -26.01
CA CYS A 227 18.07 -9.99 -24.60
C CYS A 227 19.26 -9.65 -23.68
N MET A 228 20.45 -10.18 -23.96
CA MET A 228 21.63 -9.95 -23.13
C MET A 228 22.16 -8.51 -23.20
N PHE A 229 22.34 -7.97 -24.41
CA PHE A 229 22.88 -6.61 -24.57
C PHE A 229 21.88 -5.54 -24.15
N GLY A 230 20.59 -5.73 -24.43
CA GLY A 230 19.53 -4.84 -23.96
C GLY A 230 19.49 -4.79 -22.44
N THR A 231 19.56 -5.96 -21.77
CA THR A 231 19.51 -6.04 -20.31
C THR A 231 20.74 -5.44 -19.65
N LEU A 232 21.94 -5.77 -20.15
CA LEU A 232 23.19 -5.23 -19.60
C LEU A 232 23.29 -3.71 -19.82
N GLY A 233 22.94 -3.24 -21.01
CA GLY A 233 22.94 -1.82 -21.35
C GLY A 233 21.99 -1.03 -20.45
N ALA A 234 20.76 -1.53 -20.26
CA ALA A 234 19.80 -0.93 -19.35
C ALA A 234 20.31 -0.91 -17.90
N ALA A 235 20.88 -2.02 -17.39
CA ALA A 235 21.40 -2.10 -16.04
C ALA A 235 22.47 -1.04 -15.74
N VAL A 236 23.46 -0.91 -16.63
CA VAL A 236 24.55 0.08 -16.48
C VAL A 236 23.98 1.49 -16.46
N ILE A 237 23.12 1.81 -17.42
CA ILE A 237 22.54 3.15 -17.56
C ILE A 237 21.64 3.48 -16.36
N TYR A 238 20.85 2.53 -15.87
CA TYR A 238 19.97 2.74 -14.72
C TYR A 238 20.75 3.06 -13.44
N VAL A 239 21.79 2.27 -13.14
CA VAL A 239 22.63 2.49 -11.97
C VAL A 239 23.33 3.85 -12.05
N LEU A 240 23.97 4.15 -13.18
CA LEU A 240 24.72 5.39 -13.35
C LEU A 240 23.82 6.62 -13.28
N SER A 241 22.73 6.64 -14.04
CA SER A 241 21.84 7.81 -14.11
C SER A 241 21.13 8.09 -12.78
N THR A 242 20.61 7.06 -12.09
CA THR A 242 19.90 7.24 -10.83
C THR A 242 20.84 7.69 -9.71
N THR A 243 22.06 7.13 -9.66
CA THR A 243 23.10 7.55 -8.72
C THR A 243 23.52 9.00 -8.96
N ALA A 244 23.74 9.39 -10.22
CA ALA A 244 24.08 10.76 -10.57
C ALA A 244 23.01 11.75 -10.11
N ILE A 245 21.72 11.47 -10.40
CA ILE A 245 20.60 12.34 -9.99
C ILE A 245 20.55 12.53 -8.47
N GLN A 246 20.76 11.47 -7.69
CA GLN A 246 20.72 11.54 -6.22
C GLN A 246 21.87 12.35 -5.61
N GLY A 247 22.96 12.58 -6.35
CA GLY A 247 24.02 13.51 -5.94
C GLY A 247 23.91 14.92 -6.51
N ILE A 248 22.98 15.15 -7.45
CA ILE A 248 22.72 16.48 -8.05
C ILE A 248 21.56 17.17 -7.32
N VAL A 249 20.48 16.43 -7.06
CA VAL A 249 19.21 17.00 -6.54
C VAL A 249 19.04 16.62 -5.06
N PRO A 250 18.68 17.56 -4.17
CA PRO A 250 18.32 17.25 -2.79
C PRO A 250 17.20 16.20 -2.70
N ASN A 251 17.35 15.23 -1.78
CA ASN A 251 16.43 14.09 -1.67
C ASN A 251 14.97 14.50 -1.43
N ALA A 252 14.73 15.55 -0.63
CA ALA A 252 13.39 16.04 -0.31
C ALA A 252 12.62 16.56 -1.53
N ASP A 253 13.33 17.20 -2.47
CA ASP A 253 12.75 17.71 -3.71
C ASP A 253 12.57 16.58 -4.73
N LEU A 254 13.56 15.69 -4.81
CA LEU A 254 13.53 14.52 -5.69
C LEU A 254 12.35 13.58 -5.34
N ALA A 255 12.08 13.33 -4.06
CA ALA A 255 11.00 12.46 -3.59
C ALA A 255 9.59 12.99 -3.91
N LYS A 256 9.43 14.31 -4.13
CA LYS A 256 8.16 14.97 -4.47
C LYS A 256 7.98 15.16 -5.98
N SER A 257 9.02 14.94 -6.77
CA SER A 257 9.02 15.24 -8.20
C SER A 257 8.21 14.25 -9.02
N THR A 258 7.33 14.74 -9.89
CA THR A 258 6.68 13.94 -10.94
C THR A 258 7.52 13.83 -12.21
N GLY A 259 8.78 14.31 -12.18
CA GLY A 259 9.68 14.31 -13.32
C GLY A 259 11.14 14.49 -12.92
N PRO A 260 11.79 13.47 -12.34
CA PRO A 260 13.10 13.63 -11.69
C PRO A 260 14.22 13.96 -12.67
N PHE A 261 14.17 13.44 -13.90
CA PHE A 261 15.13 13.82 -14.95
C PHE A 261 14.95 15.29 -15.34
N GLY A 262 13.71 15.75 -15.57
CA GLY A 262 13.46 17.16 -15.84
C GLY A 262 13.95 18.07 -14.71
N LEU A 263 13.70 17.67 -13.46
CA LEU A 263 14.17 18.39 -12.27
C LEU A 263 15.71 18.44 -12.20
N ALA A 264 16.40 17.31 -12.42
CA ALA A 264 17.85 17.25 -12.39
C ALA A 264 18.48 18.16 -13.47
N PHE A 265 17.94 18.15 -14.69
CA PHE A 265 18.41 19.06 -15.74
C PHE A 265 18.07 20.52 -15.47
N ALA A 266 16.97 20.81 -14.77
CA ALA A 266 16.66 22.15 -14.31
C ALA A 266 17.67 22.66 -13.27
N HIS A 267 18.12 21.80 -12.36
CA HIS A 267 19.17 22.11 -11.38
C HIS A 267 20.56 22.28 -12.02
N MET A 268 20.91 21.47 -13.02
CA MET A 268 22.22 21.57 -13.69
C MET A 268 22.33 22.80 -14.59
N PHE A 269 21.24 23.17 -15.26
CA PHE A 269 21.25 24.21 -16.30
C PHE A 269 20.22 25.31 -16.01
N ASN A 270 18.95 25.05 -16.27
CA ASN A 270 17.82 25.97 -16.04
C ASN A 270 16.47 25.26 -16.31
N PRO A 271 15.34 25.84 -15.87
CA PRO A 271 14.01 25.25 -16.04
C PRO A 271 13.63 24.92 -17.49
N ALA A 272 14.08 25.68 -18.49
CA ALA A 272 13.75 25.43 -19.89
C ALA A 272 14.37 24.11 -20.40
N VAL A 273 15.62 23.82 -20.03
CA VAL A 273 16.24 22.52 -20.32
C VAL A 273 15.50 21.39 -19.61
N GLY A 274 15.07 21.63 -18.37
CA GLY A 274 14.23 20.70 -17.62
C GLY A 274 12.93 20.36 -18.36
N SER A 275 12.23 21.37 -18.90
CA SER A 275 11.03 21.17 -19.72
C SER A 275 11.33 20.37 -20.99
N ILE A 276 12.41 20.65 -21.72
CA ILE A 276 12.79 19.86 -22.92
C ILE A 276 12.95 18.38 -22.56
N VAL A 277 13.62 18.08 -21.45
CA VAL A 277 13.80 16.70 -20.98
C VAL A 277 12.47 16.05 -20.58
N MET A 278 11.54 16.80 -19.98
CA MET A 278 10.19 16.30 -19.70
C MET A 278 9.40 15.95 -20.98
N ALA A 279 9.54 16.75 -22.05
CA ALA A 279 8.92 16.44 -23.34
C ALA A 279 9.52 15.18 -23.99
N LEU A 280 10.84 15.03 -23.92
CA LEU A 280 11.55 13.84 -24.38
C LEU A 280 11.15 12.59 -23.59
N ALA A 281 10.98 12.71 -22.27
CA ALA A 281 10.47 11.65 -21.42
C ALA A 281 9.03 11.24 -21.78
N ALA A 282 8.14 12.21 -22.01
CA ALA A 282 6.78 11.95 -22.47
C ALA A 282 6.78 11.19 -23.81
N MET A 283 7.62 11.63 -24.75
CA MET A 283 7.79 10.98 -26.06
C MET A 283 8.26 9.52 -25.91
N ALA A 284 9.23 9.25 -25.02
CA ALA A 284 9.73 7.91 -24.77
C ALA A 284 8.68 7.01 -24.12
N CYS A 285 7.91 7.51 -23.15
CA CYS A 285 6.80 6.77 -22.54
C CYS A 285 5.71 6.40 -23.57
N VAL A 286 5.36 7.33 -24.47
CA VAL A 286 4.41 7.04 -25.57
C VAL A 286 4.97 6.00 -26.54
N GLY A 287 6.26 6.07 -26.86
CA GLY A 287 6.96 5.07 -27.66
C GLY A 287 6.94 3.67 -27.04
N SER A 288 7.21 3.60 -25.74
CA SER A 288 7.15 2.36 -24.95
C SER A 288 5.73 1.80 -24.88
N LEU A 289 4.72 2.64 -24.65
CA LEU A 289 3.32 2.24 -24.68
C LEU A 289 2.95 1.63 -26.04
N LEU A 290 3.41 2.24 -27.12
CA LEU A 290 3.19 1.74 -28.48
C LEU A 290 3.83 0.35 -28.69
N GLY A 291 5.07 0.15 -28.21
CA GLY A 291 5.78 -1.14 -28.29
C GLY A 291 5.12 -2.24 -27.45
N TRP A 292 4.64 -1.91 -26.26
CA TRP A 292 3.95 -2.86 -25.39
C TRP A 292 2.54 -3.20 -25.87
N GLN A 293 1.80 -2.25 -26.44
CA GLN A 293 0.52 -2.50 -27.12
C GLN A 293 0.69 -3.47 -28.29
N PHE A 294 1.76 -3.30 -29.07
CA PHE A 294 2.10 -4.24 -30.14
C PHE A 294 2.40 -5.64 -29.60
N THR A 295 3.23 -5.74 -28.55
CA THR A 295 3.60 -7.02 -27.93
C THR A 295 2.39 -7.75 -27.32
N LEU A 296 1.47 -7.00 -26.70
CA LEU A 296 0.19 -7.53 -26.19
C LEU A 296 -0.65 -8.16 -27.31
N ALA A 297 -0.78 -7.44 -28.43
CA ALA A 297 -1.57 -7.90 -29.58
C ALA A 297 -0.95 -9.13 -30.25
N GLN A 298 0.38 -9.18 -30.39
CA GLN A 298 1.09 -10.34 -30.95
C GLN A 298 1.00 -11.56 -30.05
N THR A 299 1.12 -11.36 -28.73
CA THR A 299 0.93 -12.44 -27.74
C THR A 299 -0.45 -13.06 -27.85
N ALA A 300 -1.50 -12.24 -27.99
CA ALA A 300 -2.86 -12.70 -28.19
C ALA A 300 -3.03 -13.48 -29.51
N LYS A 301 -2.41 -12.97 -30.57
CA LYS A 301 -2.44 -13.58 -31.90
C LYS A 301 -1.76 -14.96 -31.88
N ASP A 302 -0.55 -15.07 -31.35
CA ASP A 302 0.21 -16.33 -31.30
C ASP A 302 -0.56 -17.42 -30.51
N ALA A 303 -1.23 -17.04 -29.43
CA ALA A 303 -2.07 -17.96 -28.66
C ALA A 303 -3.34 -18.36 -29.41
N ALA A 304 -3.95 -17.44 -30.17
CA ALA A 304 -5.12 -17.74 -31.01
C ALA A 304 -4.77 -18.64 -32.20
N ASP A 305 -3.62 -18.41 -32.85
CA ASP A 305 -3.08 -19.28 -33.90
C ASP A 305 -2.78 -20.69 -33.37
N SER A 306 -2.47 -20.81 -32.08
CA SER A 306 -2.26 -22.08 -31.38
C SER A 306 -3.56 -22.74 -30.87
N ASN A 307 -4.75 -22.20 -31.20
CA ASN A 307 -6.07 -22.62 -30.70
C ASN A 307 -6.23 -22.55 -29.17
N MET A 308 -5.41 -21.74 -28.50
CA MET A 308 -5.44 -21.53 -27.04
C MET A 308 -6.22 -20.25 -26.66
N PHE A 309 -6.63 -19.47 -27.65
CA PHE A 309 -7.35 -18.20 -27.48
C PHE A 309 -8.39 -18.01 -28.60
N PRO A 310 -9.43 -17.17 -28.44
CA PRO A 310 -10.48 -17.03 -29.44
C PRO A 310 -9.95 -16.62 -30.83
N SER A 311 -10.51 -17.22 -31.88
CA SER A 311 -10.09 -17.03 -33.28
C SER A 311 -10.26 -15.61 -33.84
N ILE A 312 -10.93 -14.72 -33.10
CA ILE A 312 -10.98 -13.30 -33.47
C ILE A 312 -9.58 -12.63 -33.38
N PHE A 313 -8.70 -13.13 -32.50
CA PHE A 313 -7.36 -12.60 -32.29
C PHE A 313 -6.33 -13.09 -33.33
N SER A 314 -6.63 -14.16 -34.09
CA SER A 314 -5.71 -14.68 -35.14
C SER A 314 -5.75 -13.86 -36.44
N LYS A 315 -6.86 -13.14 -36.69
CA LYS A 315 -7.10 -12.38 -37.92
C LYS A 315 -6.19 -11.16 -38.03
N ALA A 316 -5.24 -11.20 -38.97
CA ALA A 316 -4.36 -10.08 -39.28
C ALA A 316 -4.89 -9.24 -40.47
N SER A 317 -4.63 -7.93 -40.44
CA SER A 317 -4.88 -7.02 -41.56
C SER A 317 -3.87 -7.24 -42.70
N HIS A 318 -4.07 -6.56 -43.84
CA HIS A 318 -3.10 -6.54 -44.94
C HIS A 318 -1.68 -6.13 -44.48
N ASN A 319 -1.58 -5.28 -43.46
CA ASN A 319 -0.31 -4.81 -42.92
C ASN A 319 0.23 -5.70 -41.78
N GLY A 320 -0.39 -6.87 -41.55
CA GLY A 320 0.05 -7.84 -40.54
C GLY A 320 -0.37 -7.52 -39.10
N ALA A 321 -1.28 -6.56 -38.88
CA ALA A 321 -1.72 -6.16 -37.54
C ALA A 321 -3.06 -6.85 -37.15
N PRO A 322 -3.18 -7.48 -35.97
CA PRO A 322 -4.44 -8.07 -35.49
C PRO A 322 -5.42 -7.01 -34.95
N ILE A 323 -5.99 -6.18 -35.84
CA ILE A 323 -6.80 -4.99 -35.49
C ILE A 323 -7.97 -5.32 -34.55
N ALA A 324 -8.71 -6.41 -34.81
CA ALA A 324 -9.84 -6.79 -33.96
C ALA A 324 -9.39 -7.09 -32.52
N GLY A 325 -8.27 -7.80 -32.37
CA GLY A 325 -7.67 -8.06 -31.06
C GLY A 325 -7.21 -6.78 -30.36
N MET A 326 -6.58 -5.86 -31.10
CA MET A 326 -6.15 -4.55 -30.59
C MET A 326 -7.33 -3.71 -30.07
N ILE A 327 -8.47 -3.69 -30.78
CA ILE A 327 -9.67 -2.96 -30.35
C ILE A 327 -10.25 -3.57 -29.07
N ILE A 328 -10.37 -4.89 -28.99
CA ILE A 328 -10.88 -5.57 -27.78
C ILE A 328 -9.96 -5.26 -26.58
N MET A 329 -8.65 -5.28 -26.79
CA MET A 329 -7.67 -4.92 -25.75
C MET A 329 -7.77 -3.45 -25.34
N GLY A 330 -7.92 -2.54 -26.30
CA GLY A 330 -8.16 -1.13 -26.00
C GLY A 330 -9.40 -0.91 -25.12
N ILE A 331 -10.49 -1.65 -25.37
CA ILE A 331 -11.70 -1.61 -24.53
C ILE A 331 -11.40 -2.16 -23.12
N VAL A 332 -10.78 -3.33 -23.01
CA VAL A 332 -10.43 -3.95 -21.72
C VAL A 332 -9.55 -3.02 -20.90
N GLN A 333 -8.51 -2.44 -21.50
CA GLN A 333 -7.61 -1.51 -20.82
C GLN A 333 -8.31 -0.20 -20.45
N SER A 334 -9.29 0.25 -21.23
CA SER A 334 -10.12 1.41 -20.87
C SER A 334 -10.97 1.13 -19.63
N LEU A 335 -11.57 -0.07 -19.52
CA LEU A 335 -12.31 -0.49 -18.33
C LEU A 335 -11.40 -0.62 -17.10
N MET A 336 -10.17 -1.10 -17.28
CA MET A 336 -9.17 -1.16 -16.22
C MET A 336 -8.70 0.23 -15.78
N ALA A 337 -8.57 1.17 -16.71
CA ALA A 337 -8.28 2.57 -16.37
C ALA A 337 -9.41 3.18 -15.52
N LEU A 338 -10.68 2.88 -15.84
CA LEU A 338 -11.84 3.33 -15.05
C LEU A 338 -11.89 2.72 -13.65
N SER A 339 -11.49 1.45 -13.47
CA SER A 339 -11.49 0.79 -12.15
C SER A 339 -10.32 1.20 -11.26
N THR A 340 -9.37 1.97 -11.79
CA THR A 340 -8.13 2.35 -11.08
C THR A 340 -8.09 3.85 -10.73
N ILE A 341 -9.21 4.55 -10.84
CA ILE A 341 -9.32 5.97 -10.49
C ILE A 341 -8.87 6.18 -9.04
N SER A 342 -7.78 6.91 -8.87
CA SER A 342 -7.20 7.26 -7.57
C SER A 342 -6.98 8.77 -7.48
N PRO A 343 -7.09 9.38 -6.28
CA PRO A 343 -6.67 10.76 -6.04
C PRO A 343 -5.17 11.00 -6.26
N ASN A 344 -4.33 9.95 -6.18
CA ASN A 344 -2.88 10.06 -6.28
C ASN A 344 -2.33 9.19 -7.43
N LEU A 345 -1.77 9.85 -8.46
CA LEU A 345 -1.20 9.20 -9.64
C LEU A 345 -0.02 8.27 -9.30
N SER A 346 0.80 8.64 -8.32
CA SER A 346 1.97 7.84 -7.92
C SER A 346 1.56 6.54 -7.22
N GLU A 347 0.48 6.56 -6.42
CA GLU A 347 -0.07 5.37 -5.77
C GLU A 347 -0.77 4.46 -6.77
N GLN A 348 -1.56 5.04 -7.69
CA GLN A 348 -2.17 4.30 -8.80
C GLN A 348 -1.12 3.56 -9.62
N PHE A 349 -0.03 4.25 -9.98
CA PHE A 349 1.08 3.67 -10.71
C PHE A 349 1.74 2.53 -9.92
N ALA A 350 2.08 2.74 -8.65
CA ALA A 350 2.74 1.72 -7.83
C ALA A 350 1.88 0.45 -7.65
N ALA A 351 0.58 0.58 -7.45
CA ALA A 351 -0.34 -0.55 -7.32
C ALA A 351 -0.42 -1.38 -8.62
N LEU A 352 -0.56 -0.70 -9.77
CA LEU A 352 -0.58 -1.35 -11.08
C LEU A 352 0.76 -2.05 -11.38
N VAL A 353 1.88 -1.40 -11.07
CA VAL A 353 3.22 -1.95 -11.25
C VAL A 353 3.40 -3.22 -10.42
N ASN A 354 3.09 -3.19 -9.12
CA ASN A 354 3.28 -4.36 -8.26
C ASN A 354 2.44 -5.56 -8.75
N LEU A 355 1.19 -5.34 -9.15
CA LEU A 355 0.35 -6.41 -9.68
C LEU A 355 0.88 -6.94 -11.04
N ALA A 356 1.36 -6.06 -11.91
CA ALA A 356 1.94 -6.45 -13.19
C ALA A 356 3.27 -7.22 -13.01
N VAL A 357 4.13 -6.81 -12.07
CA VAL A 357 5.35 -7.55 -11.71
C VAL A 357 4.99 -8.96 -11.24
N VAL A 358 4.07 -9.11 -10.29
CA VAL A 358 3.67 -10.44 -9.78
C VAL A 358 3.15 -11.34 -10.91
N THR A 359 2.25 -10.81 -11.75
CA THR A 359 1.65 -11.59 -12.84
C THR A 359 2.65 -11.91 -13.96
N ASN A 360 3.75 -11.16 -14.10
CA ASN A 360 4.80 -11.44 -15.08
C ASN A 360 5.92 -12.36 -14.56
N VAL A 361 6.26 -12.26 -13.26
CA VAL A 361 7.35 -13.06 -12.67
C VAL A 361 7.00 -14.55 -12.57
N VAL A 362 5.73 -14.91 -12.38
CA VAL A 362 5.29 -16.31 -12.40
C VAL A 362 5.57 -16.97 -13.76
N PRO A 363 5.20 -16.37 -14.92
CA PRO A 363 5.67 -16.75 -16.24
C PRO A 363 7.19 -17.00 -16.32
N TYR A 364 8.01 -16.12 -15.75
CA TYR A 364 9.47 -16.29 -15.79
C TYR A 364 9.92 -17.56 -15.08
N ILE A 365 9.40 -17.81 -13.88
CA ILE A 365 9.75 -19.01 -13.10
C ILE A 365 9.37 -20.28 -13.89
N VAL A 366 8.14 -20.32 -14.42
CA VAL A 366 7.65 -21.49 -15.17
C VAL A 366 8.48 -21.70 -16.44
N SER A 367 8.73 -20.66 -17.24
CA SER A 367 9.50 -20.78 -18.48
C SER A 367 10.98 -21.10 -18.23
N LEU A 368 11.61 -20.53 -17.20
CA LEU A 368 12.99 -20.87 -16.82
C LEU A 368 13.10 -22.30 -16.29
N SER A 369 12.11 -22.77 -15.53
CA SER A 369 12.08 -24.17 -15.09
C SER A 369 11.92 -25.16 -16.24
N ALA A 370 11.29 -24.74 -17.36
CA ALA A 370 11.20 -25.58 -18.54
C ALA A 370 12.57 -25.80 -19.22
N LEU A 371 13.53 -24.88 -19.02
CA LEU A 371 14.87 -24.98 -19.59
C LEU A 371 15.60 -26.27 -19.17
N PHE A 372 15.37 -26.77 -17.96
CA PHE A 372 15.98 -28.04 -17.51
C PHE A 372 15.55 -29.23 -18.36
N VAL A 373 14.27 -29.27 -18.75
CA VAL A 373 13.70 -30.32 -19.61
C VAL A 373 14.20 -30.13 -21.05
N MET A 374 14.14 -28.89 -21.56
CA MET A 374 14.61 -28.56 -22.90
C MET A 374 16.08 -28.95 -23.13
N MET A 375 16.97 -28.64 -22.18
CA MET A 375 18.39 -28.98 -22.28
C MET A 375 18.63 -30.50 -22.25
N ARG A 376 17.84 -31.24 -21.44
CA ARG A 376 17.93 -32.70 -21.35
C ARG A 376 17.49 -33.35 -22.65
N ASP A 377 16.35 -32.91 -23.20
CA ASP A 377 15.77 -33.47 -24.42
C ASP A 377 16.62 -33.12 -25.66
N ALA A 378 17.32 -31.98 -25.63
CA ALA A 378 18.30 -31.61 -26.66
C ALA A 378 19.65 -32.34 -26.54
N GLY A 379 19.87 -33.15 -25.49
CA GLY A 379 21.14 -33.86 -25.27
C GLY A 379 22.33 -32.92 -25.01
N THR A 380 22.09 -31.81 -24.30
CA THR A 380 23.11 -30.78 -24.04
C THR A 380 24.29 -31.36 -23.23
N GLU A 381 25.51 -30.97 -23.57
CA GLU A 381 26.73 -31.41 -22.88
C GLU A 381 26.64 -31.17 -21.35
N PRO A 382 27.08 -32.12 -20.49
CA PRO A 382 26.93 -32.02 -19.04
C PRO A 382 27.51 -30.76 -18.40
N ALA A 383 28.63 -30.24 -18.91
CA ALA A 383 29.25 -29.02 -18.43
C ALA A 383 28.38 -27.78 -18.72
N VAL A 384 27.86 -27.68 -19.94
CA VAL A 384 26.94 -26.62 -20.37
C VAL A 384 25.62 -26.71 -19.63
N TYR A 385 25.08 -27.92 -19.45
CA TYR A 385 23.88 -28.17 -18.66
C TYR A 385 24.05 -27.63 -17.24
N ARG A 386 25.14 -27.99 -16.54
CA ARG A 386 25.38 -27.57 -15.15
C ARG A 386 25.50 -26.07 -15.02
N ARG A 387 26.24 -25.41 -15.91
CA ARG A 387 26.37 -23.94 -15.93
C ARG A 387 25.01 -23.28 -16.11
N ASN A 388 24.26 -23.69 -17.14
CA ASN A 388 22.97 -23.11 -17.47
C ASN A 388 21.94 -23.39 -16.34
N ALA A 389 21.98 -24.58 -15.73
CA ALA A 389 21.15 -24.95 -14.60
C ALA A 389 21.40 -24.06 -13.38
N VAL A 390 22.67 -23.81 -13.02
CA VAL A 390 23.02 -22.92 -11.89
C VAL A 390 22.48 -21.51 -12.14
N VAL A 391 22.67 -20.97 -13.35
CA VAL A 391 22.17 -19.62 -13.69
C VAL A 391 20.63 -19.58 -13.67
N ALA A 392 19.95 -20.62 -14.18
CA ALA A 392 18.50 -20.72 -14.12
C ALA A 392 17.96 -20.80 -12.68
N VAL A 393 18.64 -21.53 -11.78
CA VAL A 393 18.28 -21.56 -10.35
C VAL A 393 18.44 -20.18 -9.72
N ILE A 394 19.55 -19.47 -9.97
CA ILE A 394 19.76 -18.10 -9.48
C ILE A 394 18.63 -17.18 -9.96
N ALA A 395 18.29 -17.26 -11.24
CA ALA A 395 17.20 -16.50 -11.84
C ALA A 395 15.86 -16.78 -11.16
N MET A 396 15.50 -18.04 -10.93
CA MET A 396 14.25 -18.42 -10.24
C MET A 396 14.23 -18.01 -8.77
N VAL A 397 15.36 -18.14 -8.04
CA VAL A 397 15.47 -17.69 -6.64
C VAL A 397 15.24 -16.18 -6.55
N TYR A 398 15.86 -15.42 -7.45
CA TYR A 398 15.64 -13.99 -7.55
C TYR A 398 14.16 -13.66 -7.90
N SER A 399 13.55 -14.37 -8.85
CA SER A 399 12.14 -14.22 -9.18
C SER A 399 11.22 -14.47 -7.98
N VAL A 400 11.46 -15.51 -7.17
CA VAL A 400 10.70 -15.78 -5.94
C VAL A 400 10.88 -14.66 -4.92
N TYR A 401 12.10 -14.15 -4.77
CA TYR A 401 12.37 -13.03 -3.88
C TYR A 401 11.67 -11.74 -4.34
N ALA A 402 11.62 -11.49 -5.64
CA ALA A 402 10.88 -10.36 -6.21
C ALA A 402 9.38 -10.47 -5.96
N LEU A 403 8.78 -11.67 -6.08
CA LEU A 403 7.38 -11.90 -5.71
C LEU A 403 7.12 -11.54 -4.26
N TYR A 404 8.00 -11.97 -3.34
CA TYR A 404 7.91 -11.61 -1.94
C TYR A 404 8.00 -10.09 -1.73
N ALA A 405 8.92 -9.42 -2.41
CA ALA A 405 9.15 -7.98 -2.31
C ALA A 405 8.01 -7.12 -2.91
N SER A 406 7.19 -7.65 -3.82
CA SER A 406 6.04 -6.93 -4.40
C SER A 406 4.86 -6.73 -3.43
N GLY A 407 4.89 -7.36 -2.26
CA GLY A 407 3.89 -7.17 -1.20
C GLY A 407 2.70 -8.12 -1.26
N LYS A 408 2.06 -8.33 -0.10
CA LYS A 408 1.05 -9.37 0.11
C LYS A 408 -0.18 -9.21 -0.79
N ASP A 409 -0.67 -7.98 -0.96
CA ASP A 409 -1.89 -7.72 -1.75
C ASP A 409 -1.67 -8.00 -3.23
N ALA A 410 -0.52 -7.60 -3.77
CA ALA A 410 -0.16 -7.88 -5.16
C ALA A 410 0.00 -9.39 -5.40
N VAL A 411 0.66 -10.10 -4.47
CA VAL A 411 0.82 -11.56 -4.53
C VAL A 411 -0.54 -12.27 -4.45
N LEU A 412 -1.43 -11.83 -3.56
CA LEU A 412 -2.79 -12.36 -3.47
C LEU A 412 -3.55 -12.13 -4.78
N GLY A 413 -3.50 -10.92 -5.33
CA GLY A 413 -4.10 -10.61 -6.63
C GLY A 413 -3.58 -11.51 -7.76
N GLY A 414 -2.27 -11.69 -7.84
CA GLY A 414 -1.63 -12.59 -8.80
C GLY A 414 -2.04 -14.06 -8.63
N MET A 415 -2.16 -14.55 -7.38
CA MET A 415 -2.65 -15.90 -7.09
C MET A 415 -4.10 -16.09 -7.52
N LEU A 416 -4.97 -15.09 -7.28
CA LEU A 416 -6.37 -15.13 -7.72
C LEU A 416 -6.47 -15.16 -9.25
N VAL A 417 -5.70 -14.33 -9.95
CA VAL A 417 -5.60 -14.35 -11.41
C VAL A 417 -5.13 -15.71 -11.89
N MET A 418 -4.11 -16.29 -11.25
CA MET A 418 -3.59 -17.61 -11.60
C MET A 418 -4.67 -18.69 -11.45
N ALA A 419 -5.44 -18.67 -10.35
CA ALA A 419 -6.55 -19.59 -10.12
C ALA A 419 -7.66 -19.44 -11.17
N ILE A 420 -8.02 -18.21 -11.53
CA ILE A 420 -8.98 -17.93 -12.62
C ILE A 420 -8.46 -18.48 -13.96
N GLY A 421 -7.16 -18.35 -14.23
CA GLY A 421 -6.51 -18.92 -15.43
C GLY A 421 -6.75 -20.44 -15.53
N TYR A 422 -6.56 -21.17 -14.43
CA TYR A 422 -6.84 -22.61 -14.40
C TYR A 422 -8.32 -22.94 -14.62
N ILE A 423 -9.25 -22.15 -14.06
CA ILE A 423 -10.69 -22.33 -14.29
C ILE A 423 -11.02 -22.13 -15.78
N ILE A 424 -10.52 -21.06 -16.39
CA ILE A 424 -10.73 -20.77 -17.82
C ILE A 424 -10.16 -21.90 -18.67
N TYR A 425 -8.93 -22.36 -18.35
CA TYR A 425 -8.32 -23.49 -19.06
C TYR A 425 -9.18 -24.76 -18.95
N GLY A 426 -9.77 -25.03 -17.79
CA GLY A 426 -10.67 -26.17 -17.58
C GLY A 426 -11.86 -26.21 -18.55
N PHE A 427 -12.40 -25.04 -18.94
CA PHE A 427 -13.45 -24.95 -19.94
C PHE A 427 -12.95 -25.10 -21.39
N ILE A 428 -11.68 -24.77 -21.66
CA ILE A 428 -11.07 -24.85 -23.00
C ILE A 428 -10.49 -26.25 -23.27
N ALA A 429 -9.96 -26.91 -22.23
CA ALA A 429 -9.24 -28.19 -22.33
C ALA A 429 -9.99 -29.31 -23.08
N PRO A 430 -11.32 -29.50 -22.91
CA PRO A 430 -12.07 -30.53 -23.65
C PRO A 430 -12.02 -30.36 -25.17
N ARG A 431 -11.91 -29.12 -25.67
CA ARG A 431 -11.82 -28.81 -27.11
C ARG A 431 -10.46 -29.21 -27.69
N LEU A 432 -9.41 -29.18 -26.88
CA LEU A 432 -8.04 -29.52 -27.27
C LEU A 432 -7.78 -31.04 -27.23
N SER A 433 -8.42 -31.77 -26.30
CA SER A 433 -8.31 -33.22 -26.19
C SER A 433 -8.95 -33.99 -27.35
N LEU A 434 -9.95 -33.40 -28.03
CA LEU A 434 -10.63 -34.03 -29.17
C LEU A 434 -9.81 -33.99 -30.47
N LEU A 435 -8.76 -33.17 -30.55
CA LEU A 435 -7.91 -33.00 -31.74
C LEU A 435 -6.59 -33.80 -31.70
N GLY A 436 -6.30 -34.47 -30.57
CA GLY A 436 -4.99 -35.04 -30.27
C GLY A 436 -5.03 -36.50 -29.83
N ALA A 437 -5.76 -37.37 -30.54
CA ALA A 437 -5.69 -38.82 -30.33
C ALA A 437 -4.35 -39.39 -30.84
N LYS A 438 -3.28 -39.15 -30.07
CA LYS A 438 -2.07 -39.98 -29.94
C LYS A 438 -1.31 -39.47 -28.72
N ALA A 439 -1.87 -39.73 -27.54
CA ALA A 439 -1.15 -39.55 -26.30
C ALA A 439 0.07 -40.49 -26.33
N ARG A 440 1.27 -39.92 -26.54
CA ARG A 440 2.49 -40.50 -25.98
C ARG A 440 2.18 -40.77 -24.51
N LYS A 441 2.40 -42.00 -24.06
CA LYS A 441 2.27 -42.38 -22.65
C LYS A 441 2.92 -41.26 -21.82
N PRO A 442 2.20 -40.63 -20.87
CA PRO A 442 2.89 -39.78 -19.93
C PRO A 442 3.87 -40.71 -19.23
N ALA A 443 5.16 -40.50 -19.44
CA ALA A 443 6.13 -40.93 -18.46
C ALA A 443 5.75 -40.13 -17.22
N ILE A 444 4.94 -40.74 -16.36
CA ILE A 444 4.68 -40.28 -15.00
C ILE A 444 6.00 -40.48 -14.26
N ALA A 445 6.98 -39.65 -14.61
CA ALA A 445 8.22 -39.52 -13.88
C ALA A 445 7.93 -38.52 -12.76
N ALA A 446 7.38 -39.05 -11.67
CA ALA A 446 7.67 -38.61 -10.30
C ALA A 446 7.73 -37.09 -10.03
N ALA A 447 6.83 -36.27 -10.59
CA ALA A 447 6.71 -34.85 -10.26
C ALA A 447 5.51 -34.52 -9.35
N SER A 448 4.59 -35.47 -9.13
CA SER A 448 3.45 -35.30 -8.22
C SER A 448 3.75 -35.71 -6.76
N ILE A 449 4.99 -36.11 -6.45
CA ILE A 449 5.43 -36.37 -5.07
C ILE A 449 6.33 -35.24 -4.53
N ILE A 450 6.84 -34.34 -5.38
CA ILE A 450 7.68 -33.21 -4.91
C ILE A 450 6.85 -31.93 -4.65
N ALA A 451 5.63 -31.81 -5.19
CA ALA A 451 4.72 -30.74 -4.81
C ALA A 451 4.04 -30.95 -3.44
N PHE A 452 4.08 -32.17 -2.89
CA PHE A 452 3.64 -32.47 -1.52
C PHE A 452 4.82 -32.68 -0.55
N ALA A 453 6.03 -32.99 -1.04
CA ALA A 453 7.23 -33.10 -0.22
C ALA A 453 7.91 -31.75 0.08
N VAL A 454 7.59 -30.66 -0.63
CA VAL A 454 8.02 -29.29 -0.25
C VAL A 454 7.02 -28.62 0.71
N LEU A 455 5.82 -29.20 0.89
CA LEU A 455 4.87 -28.83 1.95
C LEU A 455 4.96 -29.72 3.20
N CYS A 456 5.71 -30.83 3.13
CA CYS A 456 5.93 -31.78 4.24
C CYS A 456 7.40 -32.05 4.58
N ALA A 457 8.36 -31.30 4.03
CA ALA A 457 9.63 -31.13 4.74
C ALA A 457 9.29 -30.41 6.05
N PRO A 458 9.80 -30.86 7.22
CA PRO A 458 9.65 -30.07 8.41
C PRO A 458 10.30 -28.73 8.09
N ALA A 459 9.48 -27.69 7.95
CA ALA A 459 9.96 -26.36 8.26
C ALA A 459 10.77 -26.54 9.55
N PRO A 460 12.04 -26.09 9.62
CA PRO A 460 12.66 -25.98 10.92
C PRO A 460 11.65 -25.21 11.75
N ARG A 461 11.03 -25.92 12.70
CA ARG A 461 10.28 -25.27 13.76
C ARG A 461 11.24 -24.16 14.20
N PRO A 462 10.82 -22.90 14.31
CA PRO A 462 11.48 -22.07 15.28
C PRO A 462 11.30 -22.85 16.59
N ALA A 463 12.33 -23.61 16.94
CA ALA A 463 12.59 -24.00 18.29
C ALA A 463 12.37 -22.72 19.08
N HIS A 464 11.59 -22.82 20.14
CA HIS A 464 11.64 -21.83 21.19
C HIS A 464 13.10 -21.66 21.61
N ALA A 465 13.81 -20.75 20.95
CA ALA A 465 14.62 -19.75 21.59
C ALA A 465 13.63 -18.57 21.77
N ALA A 466 12.92 -18.44 22.89
CA ALA A 466 13.57 -17.99 24.12
C ALA A 466 14.80 -17.13 23.77
N GLY A 467 14.58 -15.93 23.20
CA GLY A 467 15.63 -14.89 23.15
C GLY A 467 15.96 -14.22 21.81
N ALA A 468 15.14 -14.28 20.75
CA ALA A 468 15.37 -13.47 19.54
C ALA A 468 14.46 -12.23 19.53
N SER A 469 15.03 -11.06 19.83
CA SER A 469 14.33 -9.78 19.84
C SER A 469 13.75 -9.45 18.46
N ALA A 470 12.43 -9.29 18.39
CA ALA A 470 11.77 -8.57 17.30
C ALA A 470 12.52 -7.27 17.02
N VAL A 471 12.76 -6.97 15.75
CA VAL A 471 13.31 -5.66 15.34
C VAL A 471 12.21 -4.67 15.65
N LEU A 472 12.41 -3.90 16.72
CA LEU A 472 11.48 -2.86 17.13
C LEU A 472 11.59 -1.72 16.13
N SER A 473 10.48 -1.33 15.52
CA SER A 473 10.33 -0.12 14.70
C SER A 473 9.65 1.00 15.51
N GLY A 474 9.65 2.22 14.97
CA GLY A 474 8.82 3.31 15.49
C GLY A 474 9.11 3.69 16.94
N ALA A 475 8.06 3.96 17.72
CA ALA A 475 8.16 4.36 19.12
C ALA A 475 8.83 3.31 19.99
N LEU A 476 8.52 2.03 19.81
CA LEU A 476 9.11 0.96 20.62
C LEU A 476 10.64 0.87 20.42
N ALA A 477 11.15 1.18 19.22
CA ALA A 477 12.57 1.28 18.95
C ALA A 477 13.23 2.42 19.73
N ARG A 478 12.63 3.62 19.66
CA ARG A 478 13.10 4.82 20.39
C ARG A 478 13.07 4.62 21.90
N ILE A 479 12.03 3.97 22.41
CA ILE A 479 11.90 3.64 23.84
C ILE A 479 13.02 2.69 24.25
N LYS A 480 13.29 1.65 23.45
CA LYS A 480 14.39 0.72 23.72
C LYS A 480 15.76 1.37 23.68
N GLN A 481 15.99 2.28 22.74
CA GLN A 481 17.27 2.98 22.61
C GLN A 481 17.49 4.01 23.72
N SER A 482 16.45 4.79 24.06
CA SER A 482 16.56 5.86 25.05
C SER A 482 16.43 5.36 26.49
N GLY A 483 15.84 4.18 26.71
CA GLY A 483 15.45 3.70 28.03
C GLY A 483 14.36 4.55 28.68
N LYS A 484 13.64 5.36 27.88
CA LYS A 484 12.61 6.29 28.35
C LYS A 484 11.36 6.14 27.50
N VAL A 485 10.19 6.18 28.13
CA VAL A 485 8.90 6.32 27.43
C VAL A 485 8.29 7.65 27.80
N ASN A 486 7.99 8.47 26.80
CA ASN A 486 7.41 9.78 27.01
C ASN A 486 5.89 9.69 26.83
N ILE A 487 5.16 9.92 27.92
CA ILE A 487 3.72 9.81 27.96
C ILE A 487 3.11 11.20 28.02
N GLY A 488 2.34 11.55 27.01
CA GLY A 488 1.60 12.79 26.92
C GLY A 488 0.23 12.69 27.56
N TYR A 489 -0.22 13.75 28.23
CA TYR A 489 -1.61 13.86 28.69
C TYR A 489 -2.13 15.28 28.58
N VAL A 490 -3.44 15.40 28.34
CA VAL A 490 -4.18 16.67 28.45
C VAL A 490 -4.80 16.70 29.84
N ASP A 491 -4.66 17.82 30.56
CA ASP A 491 -5.29 17.97 31.87
C ASP A 491 -6.81 18.13 31.70
N VAL A 492 -7.55 17.07 32.04
CA VAL A 492 -9.00 16.95 31.81
C VAL A 492 -9.79 16.85 33.12
N ALA A 493 -9.15 17.21 34.23
CA ALA A 493 -9.65 17.13 35.61
C ALA A 493 -9.87 15.71 36.16
N SER A 494 -10.00 15.63 37.48
CA SER A 494 -10.34 14.41 38.21
C SER A 494 -11.68 13.83 37.74
N PRO A 495 -11.81 12.50 37.55
CA PRO A 495 -10.86 11.43 37.93
C PRO A 495 -10.06 10.81 36.76
N PHE A 496 -9.97 11.47 35.59
CA PHE A 496 -9.41 10.88 34.37
C PHE A 496 -7.88 10.97 34.28
N VAL A 497 -7.33 12.16 34.07
CA VAL A 497 -5.89 12.46 34.21
C VAL A 497 -5.72 13.94 34.52
N TYR A 498 -4.99 14.21 35.61
CA TYR A 498 -4.73 15.56 36.10
C TYR A 498 -3.43 15.56 36.92
N ARG A 499 -2.88 16.75 37.21
CA ARG A 499 -1.75 16.87 38.14
C ARG A 499 -2.23 16.90 39.59
N ASP A 500 -1.67 16.03 40.43
CA ASP A 500 -1.86 16.12 41.88
C ASP A 500 -1.07 17.30 42.48
N ASN A 501 -1.25 17.54 43.78
CA ASN A 501 -0.53 18.59 44.52
C ASN A 501 0.99 18.39 44.58
N GLU A 502 1.47 17.18 44.28
CA GLU A 502 2.89 16.83 44.19
C GLU A 502 3.42 16.98 42.74
N GLY A 503 2.58 17.43 41.80
CA GLY A 503 2.92 17.66 40.40
C GLY A 503 2.94 16.41 39.52
N ARG A 504 2.47 15.26 40.02
CA ARG A 504 2.44 13.97 39.31
C ARG A 504 1.14 13.81 38.52
N ALA A 505 1.24 13.18 37.35
CA ALA A 505 0.06 12.80 36.57
C ALA A 505 -0.64 11.60 37.24
N VAL A 506 -1.86 11.82 37.74
CA VAL A 506 -2.68 10.80 38.41
C VAL A 506 -4.06 10.74 37.78
N GLY A 507 -4.73 9.60 37.93
CA GLY A 507 -6.08 9.37 37.42
C GLY A 507 -6.23 7.99 36.79
N PHE A 508 -7.43 7.70 36.31
CA PHE A 508 -7.74 6.45 35.64
C PHE A 508 -6.93 6.25 34.34
N LEU A 509 -6.90 7.25 33.45
CA LEU A 509 -6.16 7.18 32.18
C LEU A 509 -4.65 7.14 32.42
N ALA A 510 -4.16 7.85 33.44
CA ALA A 510 -2.77 7.75 33.87
C ALA A 510 -2.42 6.32 34.32
N GLY A 511 -3.30 5.69 35.10
CA GLY A 511 -3.15 4.29 35.51
C GLY A 511 -3.16 3.30 34.34
N MET A 512 -4.01 3.52 33.34
CA MET A 512 -4.02 2.69 32.12
C MET A 512 -2.73 2.80 31.33
N CYS A 513 -2.27 4.03 31.07
CA CYS A 513 -1.00 4.28 30.41
C CYS A 513 0.20 3.74 31.19
N GLN A 514 0.17 3.85 32.52
CA GLN A 514 1.22 3.27 33.37
C GLN A 514 1.24 1.75 33.25
N GLY A 515 0.07 1.09 33.22
CA GLY A 515 -0.03 -0.35 32.96
C GLY A 515 0.54 -0.76 31.60
N VAL A 516 0.29 0.04 30.55
CA VAL A 516 0.93 -0.15 29.24
C VAL A 516 2.45 0.04 29.33
N ALA A 517 2.93 1.07 30.01
CA ALA A 517 4.37 1.31 30.20
C ALA A 517 5.06 0.17 30.99
N ASP A 518 4.36 -0.44 31.94
CA ASP A 518 4.88 -1.59 32.69
C ASP A 518 4.91 -2.87 31.82
N GLN A 519 3.95 -3.04 30.91
CA GLN A 519 4.04 -4.07 29.87
C GLN A 519 5.19 -3.80 28.90
N ILE A 520 5.45 -2.54 28.53
CA ILE A 520 6.63 -2.15 27.73
C ILE A 520 7.93 -2.53 28.45
N LYS A 521 8.05 -2.26 29.76
CA LYS A 521 9.20 -2.68 30.58
C LYS A 521 9.46 -4.18 30.46
N GLY A 522 8.42 -4.99 30.66
CA GLY A 522 8.51 -6.46 30.59
C GLY A 522 8.79 -6.96 29.18
N GLY A 523 8.04 -6.48 28.19
CA GLY A 523 8.12 -6.92 26.79
C GLY A 523 9.42 -6.54 26.09
N LEU A 524 10.04 -5.41 26.46
CA LEU A 524 11.32 -4.96 25.90
C LEU A 524 12.56 -5.38 26.70
N GLY A 525 12.36 -5.99 27.88
CA GLY A 525 13.45 -6.38 28.78
C GLY A 525 14.19 -5.17 29.37
N LEU A 526 13.48 -4.09 29.70
CA LEU A 526 14.03 -2.83 30.20
C LEU A 526 13.60 -2.59 31.66
N PRO A 527 14.23 -3.26 32.65
CA PRO A 527 13.84 -3.14 34.05
C PRO A 527 14.04 -1.72 34.62
N ALA A 528 14.93 -0.93 34.00
CA ALA A 528 15.21 0.46 34.36
C ALA A 528 14.50 1.51 33.49
N LEU A 529 13.44 1.13 32.74
CA LEU A 529 12.72 2.08 31.89
C LEU A 529 12.14 3.24 32.71
N THR A 530 12.50 4.47 32.33
CA THR A 530 11.96 5.68 32.96
C THR A 530 10.69 6.14 32.23
N VAL A 531 9.61 6.38 32.98
CA VAL A 531 8.36 6.92 32.42
C VAL A 531 8.33 8.42 32.64
N ASN A 532 8.43 9.19 31.56
CA ASN A 532 8.37 10.65 31.59
C ASN A 532 6.96 11.11 31.27
N TRP A 533 6.39 11.96 32.12
CA TRP A 533 5.06 12.51 31.92
C TRP A 533 5.15 13.95 31.39
N THR A 534 4.56 14.17 30.22
CA THR A 534 4.55 15.48 29.55
C THR A 534 3.11 15.97 29.44
N GLN A 535 2.84 17.13 30.03
CA GLN A 535 1.54 17.78 29.82
C GLN A 535 1.53 18.44 28.44
N VAL A 536 0.51 18.13 27.64
CA VAL A 536 0.28 18.73 26.32
C VAL A 536 -1.04 19.49 26.33
N SER A 537 -1.13 20.56 25.55
CA SER A 537 -2.40 21.25 25.38
C SER A 537 -3.31 20.47 24.43
N SER A 538 -4.62 20.73 24.49
CA SER A 538 -5.56 20.15 23.53
C SER A 538 -5.13 20.41 22.08
N ASP A 539 -4.65 21.60 21.74
CA ASP A 539 -4.27 21.91 20.35
C ASP A 539 -2.93 21.29 19.93
N ASP A 540 -2.03 21.04 20.88
CA ASP A 540 -0.68 20.53 20.62
C ASP A 540 -0.59 18.99 20.68
N ARG A 541 -1.57 18.30 21.29
CA ARG A 541 -1.47 16.86 21.59
C ARG A 541 -1.16 15.97 20.39
N TYR A 542 -1.73 16.26 19.22
CA TYR A 542 -1.47 15.48 18.00
C TYR A 542 -0.09 15.79 17.42
N ARG A 543 0.30 17.06 17.43
CA ARG A 543 1.61 17.51 16.98
C ARG A 543 2.72 16.92 17.84
N ALA A 544 2.52 16.85 19.15
CA ALA A 544 3.47 16.26 20.09
C ALA A 544 3.76 14.77 19.78
N LEU A 545 2.76 14.00 19.34
CA LEU A 545 2.95 12.62 18.85
C LEU A 545 3.70 12.58 17.52
N GLN A 546 3.34 13.46 16.58
CA GLN A 546 3.95 13.52 15.24
C GLN A 546 5.41 13.98 15.27
N GLU A 547 5.75 14.91 16.15
CA GLU A 547 7.11 15.40 16.40
C GLU A 547 7.91 14.49 17.35
N HIS A 548 7.32 13.38 17.80
CA HIS A 548 7.92 12.42 18.72
C HIS A 548 8.38 13.01 20.07
N ARG A 549 7.74 14.11 20.50
CA ARG A 549 7.90 14.65 21.87
C ARG A 549 7.24 13.75 22.92
N ILE A 550 6.21 13.01 22.50
CA ILE A 550 5.56 11.96 23.27
C ILE A 550 5.44 10.71 22.39
N ASP A 551 5.50 9.54 23.02
CA ASP A 551 5.39 8.22 22.37
C ASP A 551 3.97 7.64 22.52
N LEU A 552 3.24 8.05 23.57
CA LEU A 552 1.86 7.63 23.86
C LEU A 552 1.05 8.81 24.40
N LEU A 553 -0.16 9.01 23.89
CA LEU A 553 -1.12 9.99 24.41
C LEU A 553 -2.17 9.31 25.28
N CYS A 554 -2.25 9.74 26.55
CA CYS A 554 -3.15 9.19 27.56
C CYS A 554 -4.58 9.68 27.44
N GLY A 555 -5.30 9.04 26.53
CA GLY A 555 -6.72 9.24 26.33
C GLY A 555 -7.02 10.45 25.48
N ASP A 556 -7.74 10.20 24.40
CA ASP A 556 -8.42 11.23 23.62
C ASP A 556 -9.74 10.66 23.09
N ALA A 557 -10.70 11.54 22.83
CA ALA A 557 -11.98 11.17 22.28
C ALA A 557 -11.80 10.70 20.84
N GLU A 558 -12.21 9.48 20.55
CA GLU A 558 -12.00 8.88 19.24
C GLU A 558 -12.96 9.48 18.21
N THR A 559 -12.39 10.25 17.29
CA THR A 559 -13.13 10.95 16.23
C THR A 559 -12.51 10.69 14.87
N LEU A 560 -13.32 10.73 13.81
CA LEU A 560 -12.81 10.63 12.42
C LEU A 560 -11.82 11.75 12.09
N THR A 561 -12.00 12.94 12.67
CA THR A 561 -11.05 14.05 12.54
C THR A 561 -9.72 13.74 13.21
N GLY A 562 -9.73 13.21 14.44
CA GLY A 562 -8.50 12.80 15.13
C GLY A 562 -7.76 11.67 14.41
N ARG A 563 -8.49 10.72 13.82
CA ARG A 563 -7.93 9.61 13.02
C ARG A 563 -7.16 10.09 11.78
N LYS A 564 -7.30 11.35 11.34
CA LYS A 564 -6.47 11.93 10.28
C LYS A 564 -5.05 12.24 10.75
N PHE A 565 -4.81 12.38 12.06
CA PHE A 565 -3.55 12.84 12.61
C PHE A 565 -2.82 11.80 13.45
N ILE A 566 -3.56 10.90 14.11
CA ILE A 566 -3.03 9.85 14.99
C ILE A 566 -3.74 8.51 14.76
N SER A 567 -3.17 7.43 15.27
CA SER A 567 -3.85 6.13 15.38
C SER A 567 -4.35 5.92 16.80
N TYR A 568 -5.55 5.34 16.95
CA TYR A 568 -6.15 5.04 18.25
C TYR A 568 -5.97 3.56 18.59
N SER A 569 -5.69 3.28 19.86
CA SER A 569 -5.71 1.95 20.44
C SER A 569 -7.14 1.41 20.57
N LEU A 570 -7.27 0.18 21.07
CA LEU A 570 -8.50 -0.31 21.68
C LEU A 570 -9.02 0.71 22.70
N PRO A 571 -10.35 0.92 22.76
CA PRO A 571 -10.92 1.94 23.62
C PRO A 571 -10.74 1.54 25.09
N VAL A 572 -10.33 2.51 25.91
CA VAL A 572 -10.05 2.33 27.35
C VAL A 572 -11.21 2.75 28.23
N TYR A 573 -12.12 3.57 27.70
CA TYR A 573 -13.28 4.07 28.42
C TYR A 573 -14.41 4.40 27.44
N PRO A 574 -15.67 3.98 27.70
CA PRO A 574 -16.76 4.16 26.72
C PRO A 574 -17.20 5.60 26.50
N GLY A 575 -16.90 6.51 27.45
CA GLY A 575 -17.24 7.94 27.39
C GLY A 575 -18.73 8.26 27.29
N GLY A 576 -19.13 9.44 27.76
CA GLY A 576 -20.46 9.95 27.43
C GLY A 576 -20.98 11.04 28.34
N ILE A 577 -21.88 11.83 27.77
CA ILE A 577 -22.59 12.89 28.49
C ILE A 577 -23.72 12.25 29.31
N ALA A 578 -23.82 12.62 30.58
CA ALA A 578 -24.98 12.34 31.43
C ALA A 578 -25.51 13.66 32.02
N ALA A 579 -26.55 13.55 32.85
CA ALA A 579 -27.12 14.68 33.54
C ALA A 579 -27.11 14.47 35.05
N LEU A 580 -26.74 15.53 35.76
CA LEU A 580 -26.84 15.68 37.20
C LEU A 580 -28.07 16.52 37.53
N MET A 581 -28.83 16.08 38.54
CA MET A 581 -29.98 16.81 39.08
C MET A 581 -30.12 16.54 40.58
N ARG A 582 -31.06 17.21 41.24
CA ARG A 582 -31.38 16.91 42.64
C ARG A 582 -32.14 15.59 42.77
N ALA A 583 -31.91 14.89 43.89
CA ALA A 583 -32.57 13.62 44.21
C ALA A 583 -34.09 13.76 44.36
N ASP A 584 -34.63 14.95 44.63
CA ASP A 584 -36.07 15.25 44.67
C ASP A 584 -36.63 15.84 43.36
N ALA A 585 -35.87 15.81 42.25
CA ALA A 585 -36.36 16.28 40.94
C ALA A 585 -37.63 15.53 40.52
N SER A 586 -38.49 16.22 39.75
CA SER A 586 -39.83 15.71 39.42
C SER A 586 -39.74 14.33 38.72
N PRO A 587 -40.64 13.39 39.06
CA PRO A 587 -40.62 12.06 38.44
C PRO A 587 -40.73 12.11 36.90
N GLY A 588 -41.46 13.09 36.37
CA GLY A 588 -41.59 13.30 34.92
C GLY A 588 -40.26 13.70 34.26
N LEU A 589 -39.52 14.64 34.86
CA LEU A 589 -38.20 15.04 34.35
C LEU A 589 -37.21 13.85 34.39
N LYS A 590 -37.22 13.11 35.49
CA LYS A 590 -36.39 11.90 35.64
C LYS A 590 -36.72 10.83 34.62
N ALA A 591 -38.00 10.53 34.38
CA ALA A 591 -38.42 9.52 33.42
C ALA A 591 -37.98 9.89 31.98
N ILE A 592 -38.25 11.13 31.56
CA ILE A 592 -37.86 11.63 30.22
C ILE A 592 -36.34 11.53 30.02
N LEU A 593 -35.56 12.07 30.96
CA LEU A 593 -34.11 12.08 30.83
C LEU A 593 -33.48 10.70 31.02
N SER A 594 -34.11 9.80 31.79
CA SER A 594 -33.66 8.40 31.92
C SER A 594 -33.99 7.54 30.70
N GLY A 595 -34.84 8.03 29.79
CA GLY A 595 -35.30 7.25 28.63
C GLY A 595 -36.33 6.18 28.99
N ASP A 596 -36.93 6.27 30.18
CA ASP A 596 -38.03 5.41 30.58
C ASP A 596 -39.30 5.92 29.92
N THR A 597 -39.62 5.35 28.75
CA THR A 597 -40.85 5.63 28.00
C THR A 597 -42.03 4.80 28.49
N GLN A 598 -41.98 4.20 29.69
CA GLN A 598 -43.18 3.67 30.34
C GLN A 598 -44.09 4.79 30.84
N THR A 599 -44.55 5.65 29.93
CA THR A 599 -45.79 6.39 30.17
C THR A 599 -46.95 5.47 29.85
N ASN A 600 -47.29 4.60 30.81
CA ASN A 600 -48.68 4.11 30.98
C ASN A 600 -49.60 5.28 31.45
N ARG A 601 -49.21 6.51 31.13
CA ARG A 601 -49.86 7.76 31.49
C ARG A 601 -50.36 8.40 30.21
N PRO A 602 -51.63 8.77 30.16
CA PRO A 602 -52.16 9.39 28.97
C PRO A 602 -51.47 10.73 28.64
N VAL A 603 -51.20 10.94 27.36
CA VAL A 603 -50.40 12.05 26.80
C VAL A 603 -50.93 13.45 27.15
N TRP A 604 -52.21 13.57 27.57
CA TRP A 604 -52.85 14.87 27.87
C TRP A 604 -52.40 15.54 29.20
N ARG A 605 -51.52 14.91 30.01
CA ARG A 605 -51.09 15.47 31.31
C ARG A 605 -49.80 16.30 31.27
N ALA A 606 -49.12 16.38 30.12
CA ALA A 606 -48.08 17.34 29.70
C ALA A 606 -47.19 16.64 28.66
N SER A 607 -46.89 17.30 27.54
CA SER A 607 -45.96 16.77 26.56
C SER A 607 -44.53 16.75 27.12
N PRO A 608 -43.65 15.81 26.70
CA PRO A 608 -42.25 15.81 27.12
C PRO A 608 -41.53 17.14 26.87
N ALA A 609 -41.90 17.86 25.80
CA ALA A 609 -41.37 19.17 25.47
C ALA A 609 -41.76 20.23 26.53
N GLU A 610 -43.01 20.26 27.00
CA GLU A 610 -43.44 21.20 28.05
C GLU A 610 -42.68 20.99 29.36
N ILE A 611 -42.44 19.73 29.76
CA ILE A 611 -41.68 19.41 30.97
C ILE A 611 -40.24 19.90 30.84
N LEU A 612 -39.61 19.71 29.67
CA LEU A 612 -38.23 20.15 29.40
C LEU A 612 -38.13 21.68 29.27
N ASN A 613 -39.09 22.34 28.63
CA ASN A 613 -39.12 23.79 28.44
C ASN A 613 -39.21 24.57 29.76
N ALA A 614 -39.82 23.97 30.78
CA ALA A 614 -39.86 24.55 32.12
C ALA A 614 -38.53 24.44 32.90
N GLN A 615 -37.51 23.77 32.35
CA GLN A 615 -36.24 23.56 33.03
C GLN A 615 -35.18 24.59 32.63
N THR A 616 -34.24 24.80 33.53
CA THR A 616 -32.96 25.46 33.26
C THR A 616 -31.86 24.41 33.18
N PHE A 617 -31.26 24.29 31.99
CA PHE A 617 -30.14 23.41 31.70
C PHE A 617 -28.81 24.14 31.80
N SER A 618 -27.75 23.41 32.10
CA SER A 618 -26.42 23.97 32.23
C SER A 618 -25.33 23.01 31.80
N THR A 619 -24.16 23.56 31.50
CA THR A 619 -22.97 22.86 31.01
C THR A 619 -21.75 23.78 31.21
N ILE A 620 -20.55 23.21 31.14
CA ILE A 620 -19.30 23.99 31.17
C ILE A 620 -19.20 24.84 29.90
N LYS A 621 -18.83 26.11 30.06
CA LYS A 621 -18.59 27.03 28.94
C LYS A 621 -17.48 26.50 28.02
N ASP A 622 -17.67 26.65 26.71
CA ASP A 622 -16.74 26.26 25.64
C ASP A 622 -16.41 24.75 25.59
N SER A 623 -17.24 23.92 26.23
CA SER A 623 -17.07 22.46 26.26
C SER A 623 -17.74 21.76 25.07
N PRO A 624 -17.30 20.54 24.70
CA PRO A 624 -18.02 19.69 23.76
C PRO A 624 -19.49 19.43 24.18
N THR A 625 -19.75 19.36 25.48
CA THR A 625 -21.12 19.19 26.03
C THR A 625 -22.00 20.40 25.74
N GLN A 626 -21.45 21.62 25.72
CA GLN A 626 -22.22 22.81 25.34
C GLN A 626 -22.69 22.75 23.89
N ARG A 627 -21.80 22.38 22.97
CA ARG A 627 -22.16 22.20 21.56
C ARG A 627 -23.27 21.17 21.41
N TRP A 628 -23.08 19.99 22.02
CA TRP A 628 -24.10 18.93 22.00
C TRP A 628 -25.45 19.38 22.59
N LEU A 629 -25.46 20.08 23.72
CA LEU A 629 -26.69 20.54 24.37
C LEU A 629 -27.44 21.55 23.48
N ASN A 630 -26.71 22.50 22.90
CA ASN A 630 -27.28 23.49 21.97
C ASN A 630 -27.87 22.81 20.73
N ASP A 631 -27.17 21.83 20.15
CA ASP A 631 -27.67 21.08 19.00
C ASP A 631 -28.99 20.37 19.33
N ARG A 632 -29.09 19.75 20.51
CA ARG A 632 -30.32 19.04 20.93
C ARG A 632 -31.47 19.99 21.23
N ILE A 633 -31.20 21.15 21.83
CA ILE A 633 -32.22 22.17 22.06
C ILE A 633 -32.79 22.67 20.72
N ASN A 634 -31.93 22.90 19.73
CA ASN A 634 -32.33 23.32 18.39
C ASN A 634 -33.11 22.22 17.64
N GLU A 635 -32.61 20.99 17.67
CA GLU A 635 -33.23 19.83 17.02
C GLU A 635 -34.63 19.56 17.55
N PHE A 636 -34.80 19.57 18.87
CA PHE A 636 -36.10 19.34 19.52
C PHE A 636 -36.94 20.62 19.67
N LYS A 637 -36.46 21.76 19.18
CA LYS A 637 -37.12 23.07 19.25
C LYS A 637 -37.56 23.44 20.68
N LEU A 638 -36.70 23.17 21.66
CA LEU A 638 -36.96 23.47 23.07
C LEU A 638 -36.77 24.97 23.35
N THR A 639 -37.61 25.53 24.20
CA THR A 639 -37.49 26.91 24.72
C THR A 639 -36.85 26.97 26.11
N ALA A 640 -36.29 25.84 26.57
CA ALA A 640 -35.61 25.72 27.85
C ALA A 640 -34.43 26.72 27.98
N ARG A 641 -34.23 27.24 29.19
CA ARG A 641 -33.13 28.19 29.46
C ARG A 641 -31.81 27.44 29.58
N VAL A 642 -30.76 27.92 28.93
CA VAL A 642 -29.38 27.39 29.07
C VAL A 642 -28.50 28.39 29.81
N VAL A 643 -27.82 27.93 30.86
CA VAL A 643 -26.86 28.72 31.65
C VAL A 643 -25.51 28.01 31.63
N ASN A 644 -24.46 28.70 31.18
CA ASN A 644 -23.11 28.16 31.21
C ASN A 644 -22.48 28.40 32.59
N VAL A 645 -21.71 27.42 33.07
CA VAL A 645 -20.93 27.51 34.30
C VAL A 645 -19.44 27.44 33.99
N SER A 646 -18.62 27.93 34.91
CA SER A 646 -17.16 28.03 34.74
C SER A 646 -16.41 26.82 35.29
N SER A 647 -17.03 26.05 36.21
CA SER A 647 -16.44 24.86 36.82
C SER A 647 -17.50 23.80 37.15
N TYR A 648 -17.06 22.56 37.38
CA TYR A 648 -17.96 21.47 37.78
C TYR A 648 -18.53 21.71 39.18
N GLU A 649 -17.72 22.26 40.09
CA GLU A 649 -18.09 22.65 41.45
C GLU A 649 -19.17 23.73 41.45
N GLU A 650 -19.03 24.74 40.59
CA GLU A 650 -20.07 25.75 40.40
C GLU A 650 -21.37 25.13 39.88
N GLY A 651 -21.29 24.24 38.88
CA GLY A 651 -22.44 23.51 38.35
C GLY A 651 -23.17 22.71 39.44
N VAL A 652 -22.44 21.92 40.24
CA VAL A 652 -23.00 21.16 41.36
C VAL A 652 -23.68 22.09 42.38
N ARG A 653 -23.01 23.19 42.77
CA ARG A 653 -23.56 24.16 43.72
C ARG A 653 -24.84 24.80 43.20
N LEU A 654 -24.89 25.21 41.94
CA LEU A 654 -26.10 25.83 41.37
C LEU A 654 -27.27 24.84 41.27
N VAL A 655 -27.00 23.53 41.06
CA VAL A 655 -28.03 22.48 41.14
C VAL A 655 -28.57 22.40 42.57
N LEU A 656 -27.70 22.34 43.59
CA LEU A 656 -28.09 22.30 45.00
C LEU A 656 -28.91 23.53 45.42
N ASP A 657 -28.47 24.72 45.00
CA ASP A 657 -29.13 26.00 45.26
C ASP A 657 -30.45 26.18 44.49
N ARG A 658 -30.87 25.19 43.69
CA ARG A 658 -32.07 25.23 42.82
C ARG A 658 -32.06 26.36 41.79
N LYS A 659 -30.87 26.90 41.45
CA LYS A 659 -30.70 27.93 40.42
C LYS A 659 -30.70 27.34 39.00
N ILE A 660 -30.34 26.07 38.87
CA ILE A 660 -30.43 25.27 37.65
C ILE A 660 -31.07 23.93 37.98
N ASN A 661 -31.80 23.34 37.02
CA ASN A 661 -32.50 22.09 37.24
C ASN A 661 -31.65 20.88 36.85
N VAL A 662 -30.86 21.02 35.77
CA VAL A 662 -30.04 19.94 35.22
C VAL A 662 -28.68 20.46 34.80
N PHE A 663 -27.62 19.73 35.16
CA PHE A 663 -26.26 19.98 34.75
C PHE A 663 -25.73 18.84 33.89
N PHE A 664 -25.41 19.11 32.63
CA PHE A 664 -24.88 18.14 31.68
C PHE A 664 -23.36 18.20 31.64
N ALA A 665 -22.72 17.04 31.75
CA ALA A 665 -21.28 16.86 31.61
C ALA A 665 -20.94 15.38 31.42
N GLU A 666 -19.65 15.07 31.31
CA GLU A 666 -19.18 13.68 31.33
C GLU A 666 -19.62 12.99 32.63
N ARG A 667 -20.23 11.80 32.51
CA ARG A 667 -20.90 11.09 33.61
C ARG A 667 -20.01 10.85 34.82
N GLN A 668 -18.77 10.43 34.62
CA GLN A 668 -17.85 10.10 35.71
C GLN A 668 -17.31 11.34 36.40
N ILE A 669 -17.13 12.45 35.67
CA ILE A 669 -16.81 13.73 36.32
C ILE A 669 -17.97 14.16 37.22
N LEU A 670 -19.23 14.00 36.75
CA LEU A 670 -20.40 14.27 37.59
C LEU A 670 -20.45 13.35 38.82
N GLN A 671 -20.19 12.07 38.66
CA GLN A 671 -20.17 11.12 39.78
C GLN A 671 -19.07 11.44 40.79
N ASP A 672 -17.87 11.80 40.34
CA ASP A 672 -16.77 12.25 41.19
C ASP A 672 -17.11 13.55 41.91
N ALA A 673 -17.67 14.54 41.20
CA ALA A 673 -18.09 15.80 41.79
C ALA A 673 -19.20 15.64 42.84
N VAL A 674 -20.14 14.70 42.63
CA VAL A 674 -21.16 14.34 43.63
C VAL A 674 -20.53 13.65 44.84
N LYS A 675 -19.60 12.72 44.64
CA LYS A 675 -18.89 12.03 45.73
C LYS A 675 -18.08 13.00 46.61
N ARG A 676 -17.50 14.04 46.00
CA ARG A 676 -16.75 15.09 46.72
C ARG A 676 -17.64 16.11 47.41
N SER A 677 -18.94 16.18 47.07
CA SER A 677 -19.88 17.10 47.68
C SER A 677 -20.35 16.58 49.05
N THR A 678 -20.45 17.48 50.04
CA THR A 678 -21.00 17.17 51.38
C THR A 678 -22.51 16.86 51.35
N ALA A 679 -23.17 17.09 50.21
CA ALA A 679 -24.60 16.86 50.01
C ALA A 679 -24.88 15.76 48.98
N SER A 680 -24.02 14.73 48.91
CA SER A 680 -24.09 13.63 47.93
C SER A 680 -25.48 12.98 47.84
N ASP A 681 -26.16 12.78 48.97
CA ASP A 681 -27.47 12.10 49.04
C ASP A 681 -28.60 12.94 48.43
N SER A 682 -28.39 14.24 48.28
CA SER A 682 -29.34 15.17 47.68
C SER A 682 -29.20 15.32 46.17
N LEU A 683 -28.24 14.60 45.57
CA LEU A 683 -27.87 14.68 44.17
C LEU A 683 -28.03 13.32 43.48
N PHE A 684 -28.33 13.35 42.20
CA PHE A 684 -28.56 12.17 41.40
C PHE A 684 -27.98 12.35 39.99
N VAL A 685 -27.07 11.45 39.63
CA VAL A 685 -26.51 11.36 38.26
C VAL A 685 -27.24 10.26 37.52
N LEU A 686 -27.77 10.58 36.33
CA LEU A 686 -28.44 9.61 35.49
C LEU A 686 -27.52 8.46 35.09
N GLN A 687 -28.09 7.25 35.11
CA GLN A 687 -27.42 6.05 34.57
C GLN A 687 -27.31 6.10 33.04
N ARG A 688 -28.32 6.69 32.38
CA ARG A 688 -28.34 6.88 30.93
C ARG A 688 -27.23 7.83 30.49
N ARG A 689 -26.49 7.42 29.46
CA ARG A 689 -25.60 8.30 28.68
C ARG A 689 -26.34 8.78 27.44
N PHE A 690 -26.25 10.06 27.14
CA PHE A 690 -26.85 10.68 25.95
C PHE A 690 -25.95 10.58 24.72
N THR A 691 -24.66 10.39 24.93
CA THR A 691 -23.67 10.15 23.88
C THR A 691 -22.81 8.95 24.26
N VAL A 692 -22.25 8.29 23.24
CA VAL A 692 -21.23 7.26 23.41
C VAL A 692 -20.06 7.70 22.56
N VAL A 693 -18.98 8.13 23.21
CA VAL A 693 -17.77 8.60 22.55
C VAL A 693 -16.61 7.87 23.19
N PRO A 694 -16.12 6.78 22.57
CA PRO A 694 -15.04 6.01 23.15
C PRO A 694 -13.80 6.90 23.32
N VAL A 695 -13.14 6.75 24.46
CA VAL A 695 -11.84 7.33 24.75
C VAL A 695 -10.82 6.23 24.58
N SER A 696 -9.81 6.50 23.77
CA SER A 696 -8.79 5.54 23.35
C SER A 696 -7.40 6.18 23.57
N LEU A 697 -6.36 5.37 23.68
CA LEU A 697 -4.99 5.89 23.75
C LEU A 697 -4.52 6.26 22.34
N GLY A 698 -3.77 7.35 22.23
CA GLY A 698 -3.24 7.83 20.95
C GLY A 698 -1.80 7.37 20.75
N VAL A 699 -1.49 6.86 19.57
CA VAL A 699 -0.12 6.58 19.12
C VAL A 699 0.15 7.35 17.82
N ALA A 700 1.44 7.48 17.47
CA ALA A 700 1.83 8.11 16.22
C ALA A 700 1.11 7.45 15.03
N ARG A 701 0.72 8.27 14.05
CA ARG A 701 0.07 7.76 12.84
C ARG A 701 1.03 6.82 12.11
N ASP A 702 0.50 5.73 11.60
CA ASP A 702 1.22 4.67 10.87
C ASP A 702 2.28 3.90 11.70
N ASP A 703 2.31 4.07 13.04
CA ASP A 703 3.11 3.25 13.97
C ASP A 703 2.31 2.02 14.44
N GLU A 704 2.08 1.09 13.51
CA GLU A 704 1.25 -0.09 13.77
C GLU A 704 1.91 -1.09 14.75
N ASP A 705 3.24 -1.09 14.87
CA ASP A 705 3.93 -1.93 15.87
C ASP A 705 3.66 -1.42 17.30
N MET A 706 3.80 -0.10 17.53
CA MET A 706 3.44 0.49 18.81
C MET A 706 1.95 0.30 19.09
N ARG A 707 1.10 0.51 18.09
CA ARG A 707 -0.35 0.31 18.23
C ARG A 707 -0.69 -1.13 18.61
N LEU A 708 -0.17 -2.11 17.89
CA LEU A 708 -0.38 -3.53 18.16
C LEU A 708 0.12 -3.91 19.56
N PHE A 709 1.26 -3.37 19.98
CA PHE A 709 1.78 -3.58 21.32
C PHE A 709 0.83 -3.02 22.39
N VAL A 710 0.37 -1.77 22.22
CA VAL A 710 -0.60 -1.14 23.13
C VAL A 710 -1.90 -1.94 23.16
N ASP A 711 -2.43 -2.37 22.01
CA ASP A 711 -3.66 -3.16 21.91
C ASP A 711 -3.52 -4.54 22.57
N SER A 712 -2.35 -5.17 22.44
CA SER A 712 -2.02 -6.43 23.11
C SER A 712 -1.93 -6.25 24.63
N ALA A 713 -1.30 -5.16 25.09
CA ALA A 713 -1.20 -4.83 26.50
C ALA A 713 -2.58 -4.55 27.11
N LEU A 714 -3.43 -3.77 26.43
CA LEU A 714 -4.79 -3.48 26.84
C LEU A 714 -5.65 -4.75 26.86
N SER A 715 -5.58 -5.59 25.82
CA SER A 715 -6.31 -6.86 25.77
C SER A 715 -5.94 -7.78 26.95
N LYS A 716 -4.65 -7.87 27.31
CA LYS A 716 -4.19 -8.61 28.50
C LYS A 716 -4.73 -8.02 29.79
N MET A 717 -4.72 -6.69 29.93
CA MET A 717 -5.26 -6.00 31.11
C MET A 717 -6.78 -6.21 31.24
N TYR A 718 -7.50 -6.29 30.12
CA TYR A 718 -8.93 -6.52 30.10
C TYR A 718 -9.28 -7.98 30.43
N ALA A 719 -8.58 -8.93 29.81
CA ALA A 719 -8.78 -10.37 30.02
C ALA A 719 -8.44 -10.81 31.44
N SER A 720 -7.38 -10.26 32.04
CA SER A 720 -6.97 -10.54 33.42
C SER A 720 -7.87 -9.86 34.48
N GLY A 721 -8.74 -8.93 34.07
CA GLY A 721 -9.54 -8.13 35.00
C GLY A 721 -8.75 -7.04 35.75
N ASN A 722 -7.47 -6.82 35.41
CA ASN A 722 -6.63 -5.79 36.03
C ASN A 722 -7.21 -4.37 35.88
N TYR A 723 -7.98 -4.12 34.81
CA TYR A 723 -8.71 -2.86 34.64
C TYR A 723 -9.68 -2.56 35.80
N ARG A 724 -10.25 -3.59 36.44
CA ARG A 724 -11.29 -3.44 37.48
C ARG A 724 -10.73 -2.74 38.71
N GLY A 725 -9.51 -3.06 39.13
CA GLY A 725 -8.88 -2.41 40.28
C GLY A 725 -8.70 -0.91 40.05
N LEU A 726 -8.22 -0.53 38.86
CA LEU A 726 -8.11 0.87 38.44
C LEU A 726 -9.49 1.54 38.35
N PHE A 727 -10.47 0.85 37.78
CA PHE A 727 -11.83 1.38 37.62
C PHE A 727 -12.49 1.61 38.99
N VAL A 728 -12.42 0.65 39.90
CA VAL A 728 -12.99 0.75 41.25
C VAL A 728 -12.34 1.88 42.05
N LYS A 729 -11.01 2.03 41.95
CA LYS A 729 -10.29 3.10 42.63
C LYS A 729 -10.79 4.50 42.25
N TRP A 730 -11.07 4.73 40.97
CA TRP A 730 -11.37 6.07 40.45
C TRP A 730 -12.87 6.33 40.26
N PHE A 731 -13.64 5.31 39.90
CA PHE A 731 -15.05 5.43 39.54
C PHE A 731 -15.99 4.63 40.46
N GLY A 732 -15.48 3.62 41.17
CA GLY A 732 -16.29 2.66 41.94
C GLY A 732 -16.65 1.42 41.11
N GLU A 733 -17.58 0.59 41.61
CA GLU A 733 -17.93 -0.67 40.92
C GLU A 733 -18.46 -0.42 39.49
N PRO A 734 -17.92 -1.12 38.47
CA PRO A 734 -18.39 -0.97 37.10
C PRO A 734 -19.81 -1.52 36.94
N ASP A 735 -20.66 -0.76 36.26
CA ASP A 735 -21.98 -1.23 35.83
C ASP A 735 -21.87 -2.33 34.75
N GLU A 736 -22.96 -3.09 34.52
CA GLU A 736 -22.96 -4.17 33.51
C GLU A 736 -22.57 -3.68 32.11
N TYR A 737 -22.95 -2.45 31.77
CA TYR A 737 -22.53 -1.83 30.51
C TYR A 737 -21.00 -1.71 30.42
N THR A 738 -20.37 -1.21 31.48
CA THR A 738 -18.91 -1.06 31.56
C THR A 738 -18.21 -2.42 31.53
N LYS A 739 -18.75 -3.43 32.24
CA LYS A 739 -18.21 -4.80 32.18
C LYS A 739 -18.28 -5.38 30.78
N ASN A 740 -19.42 -5.20 30.08
CA ASN A 740 -19.60 -5.69 28.72
C ASN A 740 -18.72 -4.93 27.71
N PHE A 741 -18.50 -3.62 27.92
CA PHE A 741 -17.56 -2.83 27.12
C PHE A 741 -16.16 -3.46 27.13
N TYR A 742 -15.59 -3.76 28.30
CA TYR A 742 -14.27 -4.38 28.37
C TYR A 742 -14.25 -5.80 27.81
N ARG A 743 -15.31 -6.59 28.01
CA ARG A 743 -15.42 -7.95 27.42
C ARG A 743 -15.41 -7.91 25.89
N LEU A 744 -16.09 -6.94 25.28
CA LEU A 744 -16.16 -6.79 23.82
C LEU A 744 -14.90 -6.13 23.23
N ALA A 745 -14.15 -5.38 24.05
CA ALA A 745 -12.89 -4.76 23.63
C ALA A 745 -11.69 -5.73 23.66
N VAL A 746 -11.79 -6.89 24.33
CA VAL A 746 -10.71 -7.89 24.37
C VAL A 746 -10.55 -8.55 22.99
N LEU A 747 -9.32 -8.56 22.47
CA LEU A 747 -8.94 -9.37 21.31
C LEU A 747 -8.14 -10.61 21.77
N PRO A 748 -8.38 -11.80 21.18
CA PRO A 748 -7.58 -12.99 21.44
C PRO A 748 -6.19 -12.88 20.79
N GLU A 749 -5.18 -13.51 21.41
CA GLU A 749 -3.81 -13.62 20.88
C GLU A 749 -3.68 -14.70 19.79
#